data_AF-A0AAU5BPM9-F1
#
_entry.id   AF-A0AAU5BPM9-F1
#
_cell.length_a   1.000
_cell.length_b   1.000
_cell.length_c   1.000
_cell.angle_alpha   90.00
_cell.angle_beta   90.00
_cell.angle_gamma   90.00
#
_symmetry.space_group_name_H-M   'P 1'
#
loop_
_entity.id
_entity.type
_entity.pdbx_description
1 polymer ?
#
loop_
_entity_poly.entity_id
_entity_poly.type
_entity_poly.pdbx_seq_one_letter_code
_entity_poly.pdbx_strand_id
1 'polypeptide(L)'
;MRFQLLGPLSVTDGRDVVVLPPSKPTALLAALLLRPGSIVSTDRLRDIVWGEEHPPTAKTALQSCVLRLRRLFAKYGIENQAVVAVAGGYRIDADTGTLDLLHFRRLVEQATASGNDSELYTLRTSLALWQGALLSNVPSDLLHRDEVPRLAEERLRVLERVCDIELEHGRCREALVDLWEVTRVYPAHERFAEQLIEALYRTGRQTEALAEYRRIKGHLRERLGVDPRAELQRLELAILRGEDLGRLDAARERAAATTAPGGLLPTAAAAAPSRVPAPADQTGAHGPQALHTSVPASPPPPPPIPTVPGFTGREGEVDSLVRLLTAGGPREEAPRTPFAVLSGAPGIGKTALALHVAHLVSGHFPGGSVLVPLTRPDGSPRPAEEAADEVRRALPAVPGADRGPALLVLDDVVHPDQVRPLLTAHACGAAIVTSRMGLAALVATHGGTVHRLGALDPEQSQALLTAVVGRERIAAEPAAALPLATACGHHPLALRIAAARLLTRPRLRLADYTDWLLHDPVGRLSLADDPQMSVPHRLDEALKRLPPALAEAHLRLAASPHDPLTTARAAAALGLPEETTEQVVERLLDAGFLEEGRPGAFWTHDLLRAHARRAAGPSPGHAPALLRPPRDGEFPQLDGTRPAALR
;
A
#
# COMPACT_ATOMS: atom_id res chain seq x y z
N MET A 1 -29.01 -9.82 24.06
CA MET A 1 -28.82 -8.46 23.53
C MET A 1 -27.47 -7.91 23.97
N ARG A 2 -26.66 -7.46 23.01
CA ARG A 2 -25.38 -6.77 23.18
C ARG A 2 -25.29 -5.62 22.17
N PHE A 3 -24.71 -4.52 22.61
CA PHE A 3 -24.23 -3.45 21.74
C PHE A 3 -22.82 -3.80 21.26
N GLN A 4 -22.58 -3.61 19.96
CA GLN A 4 -21.28 -3.76 19.33
C GLN A 4 -20.82 -2.40 18.81
N LEU A 5 -19.71 -1.91 19.35
CA LEU A 5 -19.15 -0.56 19.19
C LEU A 5 -17.71 -0.61 18.66
N LEU A 6 -17.02 -1.74 18.83
CA LEU A 6 -15.66 -2.00 18.33
C LEU A 6 -15.62 -2.30 16.81
N GLY A 7 -16.51 -1.65 16.05
CA GLY A 7 -16.76 -1.82 14.62
C GLY A 7 -17.91 -0.91 14.16
N PRO A 8 -18.65 -1.25 13.10
CA PRO A 8 -19.92 -0.60 12.77
C PRO A 8 -20.92 -0.75 13.93
N LEU A 9 -21.47 0.36 14.43
CA LEU A 9 -22.39 0.36 15.57
C LEU A 9 -23.60 -0.52 15.27
N SER A 10 -23.73 -1.61 16.03
CA SER A 10 -24.70 -2.67 15.78
C SER A 10 -25.29 -3.20 17.09
N VAL A 11 -26.43 -3.88 16.97
CA VAL A 11 -27.13 -4.51 18.09
C VAL A 11 -27.37 -5.97 17.73
N THR A 12 -26.98 -6.90 18.60
CA THR A 12 -27.19 -8.33 18.40
C THR A 12 -27.91 -8.97 19.57
N ASP A 13 -28.85 -9.88 19.32
CA ASP A 13 -29.48 -10.67 20.39
C ASP A 13 -28.62 -11.87 20.83
N GLY A 14 -27.73 -12.34 19.95
CA GLY A 14 -26.97 -13.58 20.02
C GLY A 14 -27.26 -14.56 18.88
N ARG A 15 -28.19 -14.21 17.96
CA ARG A 15 -28.56 -14.96 16.75
C ARG A 15 -28.47 -14.08 15.51
N ASP A 16 -29.09 -12.90 15.55
CA ASP A 16 -29.05 -11.89 14.50
C ASP A 16 -28.15 -10.72 14.87
N VAL A 17 -27.55 -10.05 13.88
CA VAL A 17 -26.74 -8.82 14.05
C VAL A 17 -27.35 -7.70 13.21
N VAL A 18 -27.90 -6.67 13.86
CA VAL A 18 -28.51 -5.53 13.19
C VAL A 18 -27.53 -4.35 13.19
N VAL A 19 -26.88 -4.12 12.05
CA VAL A 19 -26.10 -2.90 11.82
C VAL A 19 -27.04 -1.71 11.73
N LEU A 20 -26.80 -0.67 12.53
CA LEU A 20 -27.65 0.52 12.53
C LEU A 20 -27.36 1.39 11.29
N PRO A 21 -28.38 1.99 10.66
CA PRO A 21 -28.17 2.87 9.51
C PRO A 21 -27.47 4.17 9.94
N PRO A 22 -26.70 4.83 9.06
CA PRO A 22 -26.07 6.11 9.38
C PRO A 22 -27.14 7.18 9.63
N SER A 23 -27.28 7.60 10.88
CA SER A 23 -28.33 8.51 11.31
C SER A 23 -27.99 9.28 12.59
N LYS A 24 -28.68 10.40 12.81
CA LYS A 24 -28.54 11.21 14.03
C LYS A 24 -28.86 10.46 15.34
N PRO A 25 -29.92 9.61 15.40
CA PRO A 25 -30.08 8.62 16.47
C PRO A 25 -28.86 7.71 16.68
N THR A 26 -28.22 7.23 15.61
CA THR A 26 -27.05 6.33 15.67
C THR A 26 -25.84 7.02 16.32
N ALA A 27 -25.59 8.29 15.97
CA ALA A 27 -24.56 9.12 16.61
C ALA A 27 -24.85 9.42 18.09
N LEU A 28 -26.12 9.70 18.43
CA LEU A 28 -26.54 9.89 19.82
C LEU A 28 -26.30 8.61 20.65
N LEU A 29 -26.62 7.43 20.09
CA LEU A 29 -26.39 6.16 20.77
C LEU A 29 -24.89 5.86 20.97
N ALA A 30 -24.05 6.10 19.96
CA ALA A 30 -22.60 5.97 20.09
C ALA A 30 -22.06 6.85 21.22
N ALA A 31 -22.49 8.12 21.28
CA ALA A 31 -22.07 9.08 22.30
C ALA A 31 -22.36 8.62 23.74
N LEU A 32 -23.50 7.95 23.95
CA LEU A 32 -23.91 7.42 25.25
C LEU A 32 -23.16 6.12 25.59
N LEU A 33 -23.03 5.19 24.64
CA LEU A 33 -22.36 3.91 24.85
C LEU A 33 -20.83 4.03 25.00
N LEU A 34 -20.22 5.09 24.47
CA LEU A 34 -18.81 5.43 24.74
C LEU A 34 -18.58 5.85 26.20
N ARG A 35 -19.63 6.29 26.91
CA ARG A 35 -19.58 6.77 28.30
C ARG A 35 -20.71 6.12 29.14
N PRO A 36 -20.73 4.77 29.23
CA PRO A 36 -21.81 4.04 29.89
C PRO A 36 -21.86 4.38 31.38
N GLY A 37 -23.06 4.42 31.96
CA GLY A 37 -23.26 4.83 33.36
C GLY A 37 -23.01 6.32 33.65
N SER A 38 -22.57 7.11 32.67
CA SER A 38 -22.29 8.55 32.81
C SER A 38 -23.39 9.41 32.21
N ILE A 39 -23.65 10.58 32.80
CA ILE A 39 -24.57 11.56 32.22
C ILE A 39 -23.81 12.34 31.14
N VAL A 40 -24.27 12.28 29.89
CA VAL A 40 -23.79 13.14 28.80
C VAL A 40 -24.75 14.33 28.68
N SER A 41 -24.21 15.54 28.73
CA SER A 41 -25.02 16.77 28.75
C SER A 41 -25.80 16.97 27.46
N THR A 42 -26.93 17.67 27.54
CA THR A 42 -27.75 17.96 26.34
C THR A 42 -26.99 18.70 25.26
N ASP A 43 -26.02 19.53 25.64
CA ASP A 43 -25.28 20.36 24.70
C ASP A 43 -24.12 19.58 24.07
N ARG A 44 -23.33 18.79 24.81
CA ARG A 44 -22.35 17.89 24.19
C ARG A 44 -22.98 16.86 23.24
N LEU A 45 -24.21 16.42 23.52
CA LEU A 45 -25.00 15.58 22.60
C LEU A 45 -25.53 16.34 21.38
N ARG A 46 -25.68 17.67 21.44
CA ARG A 46 -25.97 18.49 20.25
C ARG A 46 -24.74 18.63 19.38
N ASP A 47 -23.59 18.97 19.95
CA ASP A 47 -22.31 19.08 19.24
C ASP A 47 -22.00 17.78 18.48
N ILE A 48 -22.13 16.63 19.15
CA ILE A 48 -21.84 15.31 18.57
C ILE A 48 -22.79 14.95 17.41
N VAL A 49 -24.03 15.44 17.39
CA VAL A 49 -25.09 14.99 16.45
C VAL A 49 -25.41 16.04 15.35
N TRP A 50 -24.92 17.28 15.50
CA TRP A 50 -25.09 18.36 14.53
C TRP A 50 -23.80 19.13 14.19
N GLY A 51 -22.69 18.93 14.92
CA GLY A 51 -21.50 19.76 14.82
C GLY A 51 -21.78 21.20 15.28
N GLU A 52 -20.95 22.12 14.79
CA GLU A 52 -21.06 23.57 15.04
C GLU A 52 -22.39 24.16 14.49
N GLU A 53 -22.94 23.57 13.42
CA GLU A 53 -24.21 24.01 12.79
C GLU A 53 -25.45 23.51 13.56
N HIS A 54 -25.66 24.05 14.75
CA HIS A 54 -26.85 23.77 15.54
C HIS A 54 -28.13 24.36 14.91
N PRO A 55 -29.16 23.56 14.56
CA PRO A 55 -30.46 24.10 14.19
C PRO A 55 -31.13 24.74 15.42
N PRO A 56 -31.97 25.78 15.25
CA PRO A 56 -32.62 26.47 16.38
C PRO A 56 -33.54 25.55 17.21
N THR A 57 -33.98 24.43 16.63
CA THR A 57 -34.81 23.40 17.30
C THR A 57 -34.01 22.22 17.86
N ALA A 58 -32.67 22.32 17.97
CA ALA A 58 -31.78 21.20 18.34
C ALA A 58 -32.19 20.45 19.62
N LYS A 59 -32.69 21.14 20.66
CA LYS A 59 -33.17 20.48 21.90
C LYS A 59 -34.37 19.55 21.66
N THR A 60 -35.34 19.99 20.85
CA THR A 60 -36.50 19.19 20.44
C THR A 60 -36.11 18.07 19.46
N ALA A 61 -35.16 18.34 18.56
CA ALA A 61 -34.64 17.36 17.63
C ALA A 61 -33.85 16.23 18.36
N LEU A 62 -33.13 16.56 19.44
CA LEU A 62 -32.47 15.60 20.32
C LEU A 62 -33.50 14.69 21.02
N GLN A 63 -34.58 15.25 21.58
CA GLN A 63 -35.70 14.48 22.15
C GLN A 63 -36.33 13.53 21.12
N SER A 64 -36.53 13.98 19.88
CA SER A 64 -37.02 13.14 18.77
C SER A 64 -36.06 11.98 18.45
N CYS A 65 -34.74 12.21 18.49
CA CYS A 65 -33.75 11.15 18.33
C CYS A 65 -33.80 10.12 19.48
N VAL A 66 -33.92 10.56 20.74
CA VAL A 66 -34.10 9.66 21.90
C VAL A 66 -35.41 8.87 21.80
N LEU A 67 -36.51 9.47 21.34
CA LEU A 67 -37.77 8.75 21.11
C LEU A 67 -37.64 7.68 20.03
N ARG A 68 -36.90 7.96 18.94
CA ARG A 68 -36.60 6.97 17.89
C ARG A 68 -35.74 5.82 18.41
N LEU A 69 -34.74 6.10 19.27
CA LEU A 69 -33.95 5.06 19.93
C LEU A 69 -34.81 4.20 20.87
N ARG A 70 -35.64 4.80 21.72
CA ARG A 70 -36.56 4.06 22.61
C ARG A 70 -37.54 3.18 21.83
N ARG A 71 -38.05 3.64 20.68
CA ARG A 71 -38.88 2.80 19.78
C ARG A 71 -38.10 1.65 19.13
N LEU A 72 -36.84 1.88 18.75
CA LEU A 72 -35.97 0.84 18.21
C LEU A 72 -35.66 -0.22 19.29
N PHE A 73 -35.39 0.21 20.51
CA PHE A 73 -35.15 -0.66 21.65
C PHE A 73 -36.41 -1.48 22.02
N ALA A 74 -37.58 -0.85 22.08
CA ALA A 74 -38.85 -1.55 22.31
C ALA A 74 -39.15 -2.61 21.21
N LYS A 75 -38.88 -2.30 19.93
CA LYS A 75 -39.00 -3.28 18.82
C LYS A 75 -38.15 -4.53 19.06
N TYR A 76 -37.02 -4.40 19.75
CA TYR A 76 -36.11 -5.48 20.07
C TYR A 76 -36.20 -5.95 21.55
N GLY A 77 -37.26 -5.60 22.28
CA GLY A 77 -37.48 -6.04 23.66
C GLY A 77 -36.54 -5.46 24.72
N ILE A 78 -35.83 -4.36 24.40
CA ILE A 78 -34.79 -3.75 25.25
C ILE A 78 -35.42 -2.64 26.13
N GLU A 79 -36.31 -3.02 27.04
CA GLU A 79 -36.98 -2.05 27.93
C GLU A 79 -36.08 -1.62 29.11
N ASN A 80 -35.35 -2.56 29.71
CA ASN A 80 -34.52 -2.34 30.91
C ASN A 80 -33.17 -1.65 30.65
N GLN A 81 -32.80 -1.36 29.40
CA GLN A 81 -31.57 -0.64 29.02
C GLN A 81 -31.90 0.62 28.19
N ALA A 82 -33.10 1.18 28.39
CA ALA A 82 -33.54 2.37 27.70
C ALA A 82 -32.70 3.61 28.05
N VAL A 83 -32.51 4.52 27.08
CA VAL A 83 -31.85 5.82 27.30
C VAL A 83 -32.63 6.59 28.38
N VAL A 84 -32.03 6.77 29.54
CA VAL A 84 -32.58 7.47 30.70
C VAL A 84 -32.40 8.98 30.50
N ALA A 85 -33.46 9.75 30.78
CA ALA A 85 -33.38 11.20 30.84
C ALA A 85 -33.08 11.61 32.29
N VAL A 86 -32.06 12.44 32.50
CA VAL A 86 -31.58 12.88 33.81
C VAL A 86 -31.48 14.41 33.81
N ALA A 87 -31.46 15.06 34.97
CA ALA A 87 -31.25 16.50 35.06
C ALA A 87 -29.98 16.92 34.28
N GLY A 88 -30.14 17.77 33.26
CA GLY A 88 -29.06 18.28 32.41
C GLY A 88 -28.59 17.37 31.26
N GLY A 89 -29.11 16.16 31.09
CA GLY A 89 -28.57 15.24 30.08
C GLY A 89 -29.30 13.90 29.89
N TYR A 90 -28.62 12.99 29.21
CA TYR A 90 -29.07 11.61 29.02
C TYR A 90 -27.98 10.63 29.43
N ARG A 91 -28.39 9.42 29.81
CA ARG A 91 -27.50 8.30 30.16
C ARG A 91 -28.00 7.02 29.49
N ILE A 92 -27.08 6.11 29.20
CA ILE A 92 -27.41 4.69 29.01
C ILE A 92 -26.61 3.87 30.03
N ASP A 93 -27.27 2.90 30.64
CA ASP A 93 -26.66 2.00 31.62
C ASP A 93 -26.33 0.68 30.90
N ALA A 94 -25.05 0.30 30.91
CA ALA A 94 -24.52 -0.86 30.20
C ALA A 94 -23.34 -1.48 30.98
N ASP A 95 -23.08 -2.77 30.75
CA ASP A 95 -22.13 -3.58 31.51
C ASP A 95 -21.26 -4.47 30.60
N THR A 96 -20.38 -5.26 31.22
CA THR A 96 -19.46 -6.18 30.50
C THR A 96 -20.16 -7.38 29.82
N GLY A 97 -21.45 -7.60 30.07
CA GLY A 97 -22.26 -8.61 29.38
C GLY A 97 -23.05 -8.06 28.19
N THR A 98 -23.24 -6.74 28.14
CA THR A 98 -24.16 -6.01 27.24
C THR A 98 -23.47 -4.99 26.32
N LEU A 99 -22.22 -4.61 26.56
CA LEU A 99 -21.40 -3.75 25.68
C LEU A 99 -20.00 -4.34 25.45
N ASP A 100 -19.65 -4.54 24.18
CA ASP A 100 -18.36 -5.12 23.74
C ASP A 100 -17.13 -4.32 24.21
N LEU A 101 -17.19 -2.98 24.21
CA LEU A 101 -16.11 -2.12 24.72
C LEU A 101 -15.81 -2.37 26.21
N LEU A 102 -16.83 -2.63 27.03
CA LEU A 102 -16.65 -2.99 28.44
C LEU A 102 -16.17 -4.43 28.60
N HIS A 103 -16.64 -5.35 27.75
CA HIS A 103 -16.15 -6.72 27.71
C HIS A 103 -14.66 -6.79 27.35
N PHE A 104 -14.22 -6.03 26.34
CA PHE A 104 -12.82 -5.87 25.93
C PHE A 104 -11.95 -5.38 27.08
N ARG A 105 -12.32 -4.24 27.72
CA ARG A 105 -11.54 -3.69 28.84
C ARG A 105 -11.43 -4.68 30.00
N ARG A 106 -12.52 -5.37 30.35
CA ARG A 106 -12.49 -6.43 31.36
C ARG A 106 -11.54 -7.58 30.99
N LEU A 107 -11.52 -8.03 29.73
CA LEU A 107 -10.59 -9.08 29.29
C LEU A 107 -9.13 -8.62 29.41
N VAL A 108 -8.83 -7.36 29.10
CA VAL A 108 -7.47 -6.79 29.27
C VAL A 108 -7.09 -6.71 30.76
N GLU A 109 -8.00 -6.27 31.63
CA GLU A 109 -7.81 -6.28 33.10
C GLU A 109 -7.64 -7.70 33.68
N GLN A 110 -8.32 -8.70 33.11
CA GLN A 110 -8.18 -10.10 33.52
C GLN A 110 -6.87 -10.71 33.01
N ALA A 111 -6.39 -10.30 31.83
CA ALA A 111 -5.13 -10.76 31.26
C ALA A 111 -3.92 -10.29 32.11
N THR A 112 -3.87 -9.01 32.49
CA THR A 112 -2.77 -8.47 33.32
C THR A 112 -2.76 -8.99 34.76
N ALA A 113 -3.87 -9.59 35.22
CA ALA A 113 -3.96 -10.30 36.49
C ALA A 113 -3.66 -11.82 36.38
N SER A 114 -3.36 -12.33 35.19
CA SER A 114 -3.13 -13.75 34.90
C SER A 114 -1.67 -14.06 34.57
N GLY A 115 -1.24 -15.31 34.75
CA GLY A 115 0.10 -15.76 34.34
C GLY A 115 0.25 -15.89 32.81
N ASN A 116 1.49 -15.76 32.32
CA ASN A 116 1.86 -15.53 30.91
C ASN A 116 1.07 -16.35 29.86
N ASP A 117 0.94 -17.67 30.00
CA ASP A 117 0.21 -18.50 29.02
C ASP A 117 -1.29 -18.17 28.95
N SER A 118 -1.90 -17.77 30.07
CA SER A 118 -3.30 -17.35 30.13
C SER A 118 -3.49 -15.89 29.72
N GLU A 119 -2.45 -15.06 29.83
CA GLU A 119 -2.44 -13.67 29.34
C GLU A 119 -2.65 -13.65 27.82
N LEU A 120 -1.82 -14.38 27.04
CA LEU A 120 -1.86 -14.39 25.57
C LEU A 120 -3.24 -14.80 25.01
N TYR A 121 -3.83 -15.87 25.52
CA TYR A 121 -5.16 -16.33 25.09
C TYR A 121 -6.24 -15.27 25.36
N THR A 122 -6.18 -14.61 26.52
CA THR A 122 -7.15 -13.60 26.94
C THR A 122 -7.02 -12.32 26.09
N LEU A 123 -5.79 -11.89 25.77
CA LEU A 123 -5.55 -10.75 24.89
C LEU A 123 -5.93 -11.02 23.43
N ARG A 124 -5.58 -12.18 22.85
CA ARG A 124 -6.06 -12.57 21.50
C ARG A 124 -7.59 -12.66 21.46
N THR A 125 -8.24 -13.13 22.54
CA THR A 125 -9.71 -13.15 22.66
C THR A 125 -10.32 -11.74 22.73
N SER A 126 -9.65 -10.78 23.40
CA SER A 126 -10.14 -9.39 23.46
C SER A 126 -9.98 -8.66 22.12
N LEU A 127 -8.89 -8.92 21.38
CA LEU A 127 -8.69 -8.41 20.01
C LEU A 127 -9.74 -8.94 19.02
N ALA A 128 -10.23 -10.17 19.19
CA ALA A 128 -11.27 -10.76 18.33
C ALA A 128 -12.65 -10.05 18.44
N LEU A 129 -12.83 -9.15 19.41
CA LEU A 129 -14.04 -8.31 19.52
C LEU A 129 -14.04 -7.14 18.52
N TRP A 130 -12.89 -6.78 17.93
CA TRP A 130 -12.75 -5.62 17.04
C TRP A 130 -13.06 -6.02 15.59
N GLN A 131 -14.20 -5.54 15.06
CA GLN A 131 -14.79 -6.01 13.81
C GLN A 131 -14.82 -4.90 12.75
N GLY A 132 -13.72 -4.75 12.03
CA GLY A 132 -13.59 -3.79 10.92
C GLY A 132 -13.34 -2.35 11.40
N ALA A 133 -13.87 -1.37 10.66
CA ALA A 133 -13.65 0.05 10.93
C ALA A 133 -14.58 0.58 12.04
N LEU A 134 -13.97 1.15 13.08
CA LEU A 134 -14.65 1.73 14.25
C LEU A 134 -15.67 2.79 13.85
N LEU A 135 -16.91 2.62 14.32
CA LEU A 135 -18.01 3.58 14.17
C LEU A 135 -18.23 4.05 12.72
N SER A 136 -17.89 3.23 11.72
CA SER A 136 -17.91 3.60 10.30
C SER A 136 -19.30 3.92 9.74
N ASN A 137 -20.36 3.52 10.43
CA ASN A 137 -21.75 3.88 10.18
C ASN A 137 -22.26 5.03 11.07
N VAL A 138 -21.41 5.72 11.83
CA VAL A 138 -21.78 6.83 12.70
C VAL A 138 -21.42 8.16 12.04
N PRO A 139 -22.40 8.99 11.64
CA PRO A 139 -22.15 10.32 11.12
C PRO A 139 -21.89 11.30 12.28
N SER A 140 -20.65 11.35 12.77
CA SER A 140 -20.21 12.30 13.80
C SER A 140 -18.70 12.55 13.76
N ASP A 141 -18.30 13.68 13.20
CA ASP A 141 -16.89 14.03 13.05
C ASP A 141 -16.19 14.24 14.39
N LEU A 142 -16.91 14.72 15.42
CA LEU A 142 -16.38 14.86 16.78
C LEU A 142 -16.06 13.50 17.43
N LEU A 143 -16.84 12.44 17.18
CA LEU A 143 -16.51 11.12 17.71
C LEU A 143 -15.32 10.50 16.95
N HIS A 144 -15.29 10.66 15.62
CA HIS A 144 -14.18 10.21 14.78
C HIS A 144 -12.86 10.96 15.05
N ARG A 145 -12.92 12.20 15.53
CA ARG A 145 -11.74 12.99 15.92
C ARG A 145 -11.33 12.78 17.39
N ASP A 146 -12.28 12.81 18.33
CA ASP A 146 -11.97 12.87 19.76
C ASP A 146 -11.85 11.49 20.44
N GLU A 147 -12.66 10.50 20.04
CA GLU A 147 -12.80 9.23 20.78
C GLU A 147 -12.31 8.00 19.97
N VAL A 148 -12.47 7.99 18.64
CA VAL A 148 -11.99 6.87 17.79
C VAL A 148 -10.46 6.69 17.83
N PRO A 149 -9.61 7.74 17.75
CA PRO A 149 -8.16 7.56 17.86
C PRO A 149 -7.73 7.02 19.23
N ARG A 150 -8.42 7.45 20.29
CA ARG A 150 -8.21 6.94 21.66
C ARG A 150 -8.54 5.46 21.78
N LEU A 151 -9.62 4.99 21.15
CA LEU A 151 -9.94 3.56 21.11
C LEU A 151 -8.95 2.77 20.24
N ALA A 152 -8.46 3.35 19.14
CA ALA A 152 -7.38 2.72 18.36
C ALA A 152 -6.10 2.54 19.21
N GLU A 153 -5.71 3.54 19.99
CA GLU A 153 -4.60 3.44 20.98
C GLU A 153 -4.83 2.33 22.02
N GLU A 154 -6.06 2.18 22.55
CA GLU A 154 -6.40 1.08 23.47
C GLU A 154 -6.27 -0.31 22.79
N ARG A 155 -6.56 -0.43 21.49
CA ARG A 155 -6.34 -1.66 20.70
C ARG A 155 -4.84 -1.90 20.43
N LEU A 156 -4.09 -0.88 20.03
CA LEU A 156 -2.68 -1.03 19.65
C LEU A 156 -1.83 -1.53 20.83
N ARG A 157 -2.04 -1.01 22.04
CA ARG A 157 -1.33 -1.46 23.25
C ARG A 157 -1.55 -2.94 23.58
N VAL A 158 -2.75 -3.45 23.30
CA VAL A 158 -3.04 -4.88 23.45
C VAL A 158 -2.31 -5.71 22.39
N LEU A 159 -2.27 -5.23 21.15
CA LEU A 159 -1.53 -5.88 20.07
C LEU A 159 0.00 -5.86 20.30
N GLU A 160 0.54 -4.75 20.82
CA GLU A 160 1.94 -4.67 21.26
C GLU A 160 2.26 -5.74 22.31
N ARG A 161 1.42 -5.87 23.35
CA ARG A 161 1.64 -6.86 24.41
C ARG A 161 1.49 -8.30 23.90
N VAL A 162 0.56 -8.56 22.98
CA VAL A 162 0.46 -9.87 22.28
C VAL A 162 1.75 -10.18 21.52
N CYS A 163 2.28 -9.22 20.75
CA CYS A 163 3.54 -9.40 20.03
C CYS A 163 4.74 -9.58 20.97
N ASP A 164 4.83 -8.83 22.07
CA ASP A 164 5.86 -9.01 23.11
C ASP A 164 5.83 -10.43 23.67
N ILE A 165 4.66 -10.92 24.11
CA ILE A 165 4.50 -12.26 24.68
C ILE A 165 4.86 -13.34 23.64
N GLU A 166 4.50 -13.17 22.37
CA GLU A 166 4.84 -14.13 21.32
C GLU A 166 6.34 -14.15 21.03
N LEU A 167 7.03 -13.01 21.10
CA LEU A 167 8.49 -12.92 20.97
C LEU A 167 9.21 -13.48 22.21
N GLU A 168 8.71 -13.25 23.42
CA GLU A 168 9.17 -13.87 24.68
C GLU A 168 9.12 -15.41 24.60
N HIS A 169 8.03 -15.98 24.07
CA HIS A 169 7.85 -17.42 23.88
C HIS A 169 8.49 -17.98 22.60
N GLY A 170 9.31 -17.18 21.90
CA GLY A 170 10.01 -17.59 20.68
C GLY A 170 9.10 -17.85 19.46
N ARG A 171 7.80 -17.55 19.53
CA ARG A 171 6.79 -17.73 18.47
C ARG A 171 6.90 -16.67 17.37
N CYS A 172 8.11 -16.26 17.03
CA CYS A 172 8.42 -15.14 16.14
C CYS A 172 7.71 -15.23 14.76
N ARG A 173 7.36 -16.44 14.30
CA ARG A 173 6.61 -16.65 13.04
C ARG A 173 5.12 -16.31 13.12
N GLU A 174 4.50 -16.37 14.29
CA GLU A 174 3.12 -15.93 14.50
C GLU A 174 3.11 -14.38 14.51
N ALA A 175 3.83 -13.78 15.45
CA ALA A 175 4.01 -12.32 15.55
C ALA A 175 4.44 -11.65 14.22
N LEU A 176 5.28 -12.29 13.40
CA LEU A 176 5.70 -11.76 12.08
C LEU A 176 4.53 -11.45 11.14
N VAL A 177 3.38 -12.12 11.24
CA VAL A 177 2.22 -11.87 10.38
C VAL A 177 1.56 -10.55 10.77
N ASP A 178 1.19 -10.42 12.05
CA ASP A 178 0.49 -9.24 12.58
C ASP A 178 1.40 -7.99 12.56
N LEU A 179 2.70 -8.17 12.85
CA LEU A 179 3.71 -7.11 12.78
C LEU A 179 3.95 -6.58 11.35
N TRP A 180 3.79 -7.42 10.32
CA TRP A 180 3.91 -6.97 8.94
C TRP A 180 2.76 -6.06 8.50
N GLU A 181 1.53 -6.32 8.96
CA GLU A 181 0.38 -5.46 8.66
C GLU A 181 0.44 -4.16 9.47
N VAL A 182 0.57 -4.26 10.81
CA VAL A 182 0.48 -3.08 11.70
C VAL A 182 1.61 -2.07 11.45
N THR A 183 2.83 -2.49 11.14
CA THR A 183 3.94 -1.56 10.83
C THR A 183 3.78 -0.83 9.50
N ARG A 184 2.95 -1.33 8.57
CA ARG A 184 2.65 -0.64 7.29
C ARG A 184 1.55 0.40 7.47
N VAL A 185 0.55 0.10 8.33
CA VAL A 185 -0.55 1.02 8.67
C VAL A 185 -0.10 2.12 9.64
N TYR A 186 0.75 1.77 10.62
CA TYR A 186 1.24 2.68 11.66
C TYR A 186 2.79 2.83 11.63
N PRO A 187 3.38 3.34 10.52
CA PRO A 187 4.84 3.39 10.32
C PRO A 187 5.58 4.35 11.27
N ALA A 188 4.87 5.24 11.97
CA ALA A 188 5.42 6.09 13.02
C ALA A 188 5.44 5.40 14.41
N HIS A 189 4.83 4.22 14.55
CA HIS A 189 4.73 3.52 15.84
C HIS A 189 5.93 2.60 16.06
N GLU A 190 7.05 3.22 16.46
CA GLU A 190 8.39 2.60 16.52
C GLU A 190 8.45 1.26 17.28
N ARG A 191 7.60 1.04 18.30
CA ARG A 191 7.58 -0.23 19.04
C ARG A 191 7.23 -1.44 18.17
N PHE A 192 6.30 -1.30 17.23
CA PHE A 192 6.01 -2.38 16.28
C PHE A 192 7.16 -2.59 15.28
N ALA A 193 7.90 -1.54 14.94
CA ALA A 193 9.08 -1.66 14.10
C ALA A 193 10.21 -2.42 14.83
N GLU A 194 10.47 -2.11 16.10
CA GLU A 194 11.39 -2.86 16.96
C GLU A 194 11.01 -4.34 16.99
N GLN A 195 9.75 -4.66 17.33
CA GLN A 195 9.23 -6.02 17.38
C GLN A 195 9.37 -6.75 16.03
N LEU A 196 9.06 -6.09 14.90
CA LEU A 196 9.22 -6.66 13.57
C LEU A 196 10.69 -6.99 13.25
N ILE A 197 11.59 -6.06 13.54
CA ILE A 197 13.03 -6.18 13.26
C ILE A 197 13.66 -7.26 14.16
N GLU A 198 13.26 -7.35 15.43
CA GLU A 198 13.61 -8.43 16.36
C GLU A 198 13.10 -9.80 15.87
N ALA A 199 11.84 -9.88 15.41
CA ALA A 199 11.25 -11.10 14.88
C ALA A 199 11.93 -11.60 13.58
N LEU A 200 12.24 -10.68 12.67
CA LEU A 200 13.02 -10.97 11.45
C LEU A 200 14.42 -11.47 11.83
N TYR A 201 15.11 -10.81 12.75
CA TYR A 201 16.45 -11.22 13.16
C TYR A 201 16.47 -12.58 13.88
N ARG A 202 15.58 -12.80 14.87
CA ARG A 202 15.43 -14.10 15.56
C ARG A 202 15.02 -15.26 14.64
N THR A 203 14.42 -14.97 13.48
CA THR A 203 14.13 -15.98 12.44
C THR A 203 15.23 -16.13 11.38
N GLY A 204 16.39 -15.48 11.57
CA GLY A 204 17.55 -15.56 10.68
C GLY A 204 17.52 -14.61 9.48
N ARG A 205 16.49 -13.74 9.38
CA ARG A 205 16.24 -12.83 8.24
C ARG A 205 16.97 -11.49 8.43
N GLN A 206 18.27 -11.54 8.76
CA GLN A 206 19.09 -10.38 9.15
C GLN A 206 19.07 -9.25 8.10
N THR A 207 19.16 -9.60 6.81
CA THR A 207 19.13 -8.62 5.70
C THR A 207 17.80 -7.86 5.64
N GLU A 208 16.70 -8.54 5.93
CA GLU A 208 15.35 -7.95 5.93
C GLU A 208 15.13 -7.09 7.18
N ALA A 209 15.61 -7.53 8.35
CA ALA A 209 15.61 -6.73 9.58
C ALA A 209 16.33 -5.38 9.38
N LEU A 210 17.49 -5.38 8.73
CA LEU A 210 18.22 -4.14 8.40
C LEU A 210 17.57 -3.32 7.28
N ALA A 211 16.83 -3.95 6.35
CA ALA A 211 16.06 -3.23 5.34
C ALA A 211 14.87 -2.49 5.97
N GLU A 212 14.14 -3.14 6.88
CA GLU A 212 12.99 -2.55 7.58
C GLU A 212 13.41 -1.45 8.57
N TYR A 213 14.56 -1.59 9.24
CA TYR A 213 15.15 -0.48 10.01
C TYR A 213 15.40 0.76 9.13
N ARG A 214 16.01 0.58 7.94
CA ARG A 214 16.26 1.69 7.00
C ARG A 214 14.97 2.32 6.49
N ARG A 215 13.93 1.50 6.23
CA ARG A 215 12.58 1.97 5.83
C ARG A 215 12.00 2.92 6.88
N ILE A 216 12.02 2.51 8.15
CA ILE A 216 11.48 3.30 9.27
C ILE A 216 12.32 4.55 9.51
N LYS A 217 13.65 4.44 9.50
CA LYS A 217 14.58 5.58 9.65
C LYS A 217 14.38 6.64 8.56
N GLY A 218 14.18 6.22 7.31
CA GLY A 218 13.79 7.11 6.22
C GLY A 218 12.44 7.80 6.50
N HIS A 219 11.41 7.02 6.84
CA HIS A 219 10.07 7.54 7.12
C HIS A 219 10.03 8.59 8.25
N LEU A 220 10.68 8.32 9.39
CA LEU A 220 10.74 9.23 10.53
C LEU A 220 11.45 10.54 10.16
N ARG A 221 12.58 10.44 9.46
CA ARG A 221 13.37 11.59 9.00
C ARG A 221 12.65 12.44 7.95
N GLU A 222 11.99 11.80 6.98
CA GLU A 222 11.34 12.47 5.86
C GLU A 222 9.97 13.08 6.21
N ARG A 223 9.19 12.42 7.08
CA ARG A 223 7.80 12.85 7.38
C ARG A 223 7.62 13.52 8.74
N LEU A 224 8.48 13.22 9.72
CA LEU A 224 8.39 13.76 11.08
C LEU A 224 9.61 14.62 11.46
N GLY A 225 10.70 14.58 10.69
CA GLY A 225 11.92 15.34 10.94
C GLY A 225 12.73 14.84 12.14
N VAL A 226 12.50 13.62 12.61
CA VAL A 226 13.15 13.03 13.79
C VAL A 226 13.97 11.78 13.42
N ASP A 227 15.04 11.53 14.18
CA ASP A 227 15.78 10.26 14.13
C ASP A 227 15.12 9.18 15.02
N PRO A 228 15.36 7.88 14.76
CA PRO A 228 14.76 6.77 15.55
C PRO A 228 15.13 6.79 17.04
N ARG A 229 14.27 6.23 17.89
CA ARG A 229 14.52 6.03 19.33
C ARG A 229 15.78 5.23 19.65
N ALA A 230 16.32 5.43 20.85
CA ALA A 230 17.52 4.76 21.34
C ALA A 230 17.37 3.23 21.43
N GLU A 231 16.15 2.74 21.64
CA GLU A 231 15.75 1.32 21.58
C GLU A 231 16.00 0.75 20.18
N LEU A 232 15.36 1.35 19.17
CA LEU A 232 15.47 0.97 17.77
C LEU A 232 16.91 1.15 17.21
N GLN A 233 17.65 2.17 17.68
CA GLN A 233 19.09 2.32 17.37
C GLN A 233 19.97 1.23 18.01
N ARG A 234 19.70 0.82 19.25
CA ARG A 234 20.41 -0.31 19.89
C ARG A 234 20.16 -1.61 19.13
N LEU A 235 18.93 -1.82 18.64
CA LEU A 235 18.58 -2.99 17.84
C LEU A 235 19.35 -3.04 16.51
N GLU A 236 19.52 -1.91 15.79
CA GLU A 236 20.43 -1.85 14.61
C GLU A 236 21.84 -2.29 14.99
N LEU A 237 22.41 -1.75 16.08
CA LEU A 237 23.79 -2.02 16.49
C LEU A 237 24.02 -3.48 16.92
N ALA A 238 23.08 -4.08 17.65
CA ALA A 238 23.13 -5.50 18.03
C ALA A 238 23.11 -6.41 16.79
N ILE A 239 22.20 -6.12 15.83
CA ILE A 239 22.06 -6.85 14.56
C ILE A 239 23.30 -6.71 13.67
N LEU A 240 23.94 -5.54 13.63
CA LEU A 240 25.19 -5.32 12.88
C LEU A 240 26.39 -6.04 13.48
N ARG A 241 26.38 -6.32 14.79
CA ARG A 241 27.45 -7.05 15.51
C ARG A 241 27.25 -8.57 15.51
N GLY A 242 26.06 -9.06 15.16
CA GLY A 242 25.71 -10.48 15.29
C GLY A 242 25.44 -10.90 16.74
N GLU A 243 25.02 -9.99 17.61
CA GLU A 243 24.64 -10.30 19.00
C GLU A 243 23.37 -11.17 19.01
N ASP A 244 23.34 -12.27 19.78
CA ASP A 244 22.12 -13.07 19.96
C ASP A 244 21.15 -12.30 20.86
N LEU A 245 19.99 -11.90 20.32
CA LEU A 245 18.94 -11.18 21.06
C LEU A 245 18.21 -12.06 22.11
N GLY A 246 18.67 -13.29 22.32
CA GLY A 246 18.44 -14.06 23.53
C GLY A 246 17.36 -15.13 23.41
N ARG A 247 17.77 -16.39 23.53
CA ARG A 247 16.90 -17.45 24.09
C ARG A 247 16.86 -17.26 25.61
N LEU A 248 15.70 -16.90 26.15
CA LEU A 248 15.55 -16.46 27.54
C LEU A 248 15.83 -17.56 28.58
N ASP A 249 15.80 -18.83 28.19
CA ASP A 249 16.04 -19.99 29.08
C ASP A 249 17.46 -19.98 29.68
N ALA A 250 18.47 -19.79 28.81
CA ALA A 250 19.87 -19.95 29.20
C ALA A 250 20.36 -18.89 30.21
N ALA A 251 19.61 -17.79 30.41
CA ALA A 251 19.87 -16.80 31.44
C ALA A 251 19.16 -17.15 32.77
N ARG A 252 17.93 -17.67 32.70
CA ARG A 252 17.16 -18.11 33.87
C ARG A 252 17.81 -19.30 34.58
N GLU A 253 18.34 -20.28 33.84
CA GLU A 253 19.04 -21.43 34.44
C GLU A 253 20.30 -21.01 35.22
N ARG A 254 21.09 -20.07 34.68
CA ARG A 254 22.27 -19.50 35.37
C ARG A 254 21.88 -18.66 36.60
N ALA A 255 20.77 -17.94 36.54
CA ALA A 255 20.25 -17.22 37.71
C ALA A 255 19.78 -18.19 38.82
N ALA A 256 19.04 -19.25 38.46
CA ALA A 256 18.54 -20.26 39.39
C ALA A 256 19.67 -21.06 40.09
N ALA A 257 20.80 -21.25 39.42
CA ALA A 257 21.96 -21.96 39.98
C ALA A 257 22.76 -21.17 41.04
N THR A 258 22.45 -19.88 41.29
CA THR A 258 23.32 -18.96 42.04
C THR A 258 22.72 -18.45 43.36
N THR A 259 21.61 -19.02 43.84
CA THR A 259 20.89 -18.50 45.03
C THR A 259 20.60 -19.54 46.11
N ALA A 260 21.56 -19.69 47.04
CA ALA A 260 21.32 -20.11 48.42
C ALA A 260 22.01 -19.09 49.37
N PRO A 261 21.47 -18.78 50.58
CA PRO A 261 21.51 -17.39 51.05
C PRO A 261 22.27 -17.12 52.38
N GLY A 262 22.72 -15.87 52.53
CA GLY A 262 23.13 -15.24 53.79
C GLY A 262 24.52 -14.58 53.76
N GLY A 263 24.74 -13.35 54.24
CA GLY A 263 23.76 -12.34 54.68
C GLY A 263 24.41 -11.11 55.38
N LEU A 264 23.68 -9.98 55.37
CA LEU A 264 23.88 -8.75 56.18
C LEU A 264 25.09 -7.82 55.86
N LEU A 265 25.00 -6.60 56.40
CA LEU A 265 25.69 -5.32 56.11
C LEU A 265 26.32 -4.73 57.41
N PRO A 266 26.90 -3.49 57.51
CA PRO A 266 27.51 -2.53 56.54
C PRO A 266 28.85 -1.86 57.02
N THR A 267 29.30 -0.78 56.33
CA THR A 267 30.24 0.32 56.76
C THR A 267 31.76 0.03 56.78
N ALA A 268 32.71 0.93 56.44
CA ALA A 268 32.77 2.34 55.96
C ALA A 268 34.01 2.53 55.00
N ALA A 269 34.65 3.68 54.65
CA ALA A 269 34.65 5.09 55.11
C ALA A 269 35.19 6.13 54.05
N ALA A 270 35.76 7.26 54.53
CA ALA A 270 36.25 8.51 53.89
C ALA A 270 37.75 8.50 53.41
N ALA A 271 38.34 9.51 52.73
CA ALA A 271 37.88 10.55 51.76
C ALA A 271 39.02 11.45 51.17
N ALA A 272 38.99 11.74 49.85
CA ALA A 272 39.51 12.93 49.11
C ALA A 272 41.01 13.34 49.20
N PRO A 273 41.55 14.42 48.54
CA PRO A 273 41.04 15.28 47.43
C PRO A 273 42.04 15.61 46.25
N SER A 274 41.55 16.32 45.20
CA SER A 274 42.27 17.31 44.33
C SER A 274 43.42 16.88 43.36
N ARG A 275 43.84 17.67 42.35
CA ARG A 275 43.16 18.51 41.30
C ARG A 275 44.17 18.91 40.18
N VAL A 276 43.70 19.38 39.02
CA VAL A 276 44.50 19.76 37.80
C VAL A 276 45.27 21.09 37.94
N PRO A 277 46.33 21.35 37.13
CA PRO A 277 46.21 22.35 36.04
C PRO A 277 47.08 22.10 34.77
N ALA A 278 46.96 23.02 33.79
CA ALA A 278 47.80 23.24 32.59
C ALA A 278 47.70 24.74 32.19
N PRO A 279 48.36 25.31 31.14
CA PRO A 279 49.42 24.82 30.23
C PRO A 279 50.65 25.78 30.13
N ALA A 280 51.68 25.49 29.30
CA ALA A 280 52.64 26.48 28.74
C ALA A 280 53.53 25.94 27.58
N ASP A 281 54.17 26.90 26.87
CA ASP A 281 54.90 26.92 25.58
C ASP A 281 56.10 26.00 25.22
N GLN A 282 56.23 25.79 23.90
CA GLN A 282 57.42 25.86 23.00
C GLN A 282 58.79 25.24 23.38
N THR A 283 59.31 24.32 22.54
CA THR A 283 60.43 24.52 21.57
C THR A 283 60.94 23.20 20.93
N GLY A 284 61.50 23.23 19.71
CA GLY A 284 62.54 22.26 19.27
C GLY A 284 62.30 21.33 18.04
N ALA A 285 63.01 21.64 16.93
CA ALA A 285 63.73 20.72 16.02
C ALA A 285 63.03 19.57 15.20
N HIS A 286 62.63 19.91 13.97
CA HIS A 286 63.03 19.29 12.67
C HIS A 286 63.17 17.75 12.44
N GLY A 287 62.19 17.18 11.71
CA GLY A 287 62.39 16.38 10.47
C GLY A 287 62.57 14.84 10.57
N PRO A 288 62.53 14.10 9.43
CA PRO A 288 62.27 14.52 8.05
C PRO A 288 60.93 13.98 7.46
N GLN A 289 60.66 14.27 6.18
CA GLN A 289 59.44 13.87 5.45
C GLN A 289 59.55 12.46 4.82
N ALA A 290 58.42 11.79 4.66
CA ALA A 290 58.22 10.69 3.70
C ALA A 290 57.01 11.00 2.81
N LEU A 291 57.25 11.17 1.50
CA LEU A 291 56.20 11.43 0.51
C LEU A 291 55.52 10.12 0.12
N HIS A 292 54.39 9.80 0.76
CA HIS A 292 53.52 8.72 0.31
C HIS A 292 52.79 9.13 -0.96
N THR A 293 53.26 8.63 -2.11
CA THR A 293 52.54 8.69 -3.39
C THR A 293 51.27 7.85 -3.29
N SER A 294 50.13 8.52 -3.09
CA SER A 294 48.82 7.88 -3.14
C SER A 294 48.51 7.43 -4.57
N VAL A 295 48.50 6.11 -4.77
CA VAL A 295 47.87 5.50 -5.96
C VAL A 295 46.41 5.98 -5.99
N PRO A 296 45.89 6.50 -7.13
CA PRO A 296 44.49 6.91 -7.21
C PRO A 296 43.61 5.69 -6.96
N ALA A 297 42.81 5.73 -5.88
CA ALA A 297 41.89 4.66 -5.56
C ALA A 297 40.91 4.46 -6.73
N SER A 298 40.72 3.20 -7.16
CA SER A 298 39.69 2.89 -8.15
C SER A 298 38.34 3.43 -7.66
N PRO A 299 37.65 4.26 -8.45
CA PRO A 299 36.42 4.90 -7.99
C PRO A 299 35.35 3.83 -7.76
N PRO A 300 34.40 4.06 -6.84
CA PRO A 300 33.39 3.06 -6.52
C PRO A 300 32.59 2.66 -7.77
N PRO A 301 32.22 1.37 -7.88
CA PRO A 301 31.34 0.90 -8.95
C PRO A 301 29.96 1.58 -8.81
N PRO A 302 29.28 1.86 -9.93
CA PRO A 302 27.94 2.43 -9.89
C PRO A 302 26.94 1.44 -9.26
N PRO A 303 25.81 1.93 -8.70
CA PRO A 303 24.81 1.06 -8.08
C PRO A 303 24.23 0.07 -9.10
N PRO A 304 24.07 -1.22 -8.74
CA PRO A 304 23.55 -2.23 -9.67
C PRO A 304 22.07 -1.96 -10.01
N ILE A 305 21.70 -2.18 -11.26
CA ILE A 305 20.31 -2.08 -11.71
C ILE A 305 19.44 -3.16 -11.02
N PRO A 306 18.25 -2.80 -10.48
CA PRO A 306 17.33 -3.77 -9.89
C PRO A 306 16.92 -4.89 -10.85
N THR A 307 17.01 -6.14 -10.39
CA THR A 307 16.54 -7.31 -11.14
C THR A 307 15.01 -7.44 -11.07
N VAL A 308 14.41 -8.00 -12.12
CA VAL A 308 12.96 -8.22 -12.20
C VAL A 308 12.65 -9.71 -11.94
N PRO A 309 12.13 -10.09 -10.76
CA PRO A 309 11.90 -11.49 -10.42
C PRO A 309 10.72 -12.07 -11.22
N GLY A 310 10.99 -13.11 -12.00
CA GLY A 310 10.00 -13.75 -12.87
C GLY A 310 9.48 -12.80 -13.94
N PHE A 311 10.37 -12.27 -14.78
CA PHE A 311 9.97 -11.67 -16.06
C PHE A 311 9.49 -12.78 -17.02
N THR A 312 8.50 -12.50 -17.88
CA THR A 312 7.89 -13.51 -18.77
C THR A 312 7.19 -12.84 -19.96
N GLY A 313 7.30 -13.47 -21.15
CA GLY A 313 6.80 -12.90 -22.41
C GLY A 313 7.71 -11.79 -22.97
N ARG A 314 7.25 -11.14 -24.04
CA ARG A 314 7.97 -10.07 -24.75
C ARG A 314 9.35 -10.43 -25.31
N GLU A 315 9.55 -11.70 -25.66
CA GLU A 315 10.83 -12.22 -26.19
C GLU A 315 11.27 -11.47 -27.46
N GLY A 316 10.34 -11.16 -28.37
CA GLY A 316 10.62 -10.38 -29.57
C GLY A 316 11.05 -8.94 -29.29
N GLU A 317 10.43 -8.26 -28.31
CA GLU A 317 10.89 -6.95 -27.86
C GLU A 317 12.26 -7.02 -27.17
N VAL A 318 12.49 -8.01 -26.30
CA VAL A 318 13.79 -8.23 -25.63
C VAL A 318 14.89 -8.43 -26.67
N ASP A 319 14.72 -9.35 -27.62
CA ASP A 319 15.69 -9.60 -28.68
C ASP A 319 15.95 -8.36 -29.55
N SER A 320 14.91 -7.57 -29.84
CA SER A 320 15.06 -6.33 -30.61
C SER A 320 15.83 -5.26 -29.84
N LEU A 321 15.58 -5.13 -28.54
CA LEU A 321 16.22 -4.13 -27.68
C LEU A 321 17.67 -4.51 -27.37
N VAL A 322 17.93 -5.79 -27.06
CA VAL A 322 19.30 -6.32 -26.90
C VAL A 322 20.12 -6.05 -28.16
N ARG A 323 19.63 -6.45 -29.34
CA ARG A 323 20.33 -6.21 -30.61
C ARG A 323 20.58 -4.73 -30.89
N LEU A 324 19.64 -3.84 -30.58
CA LEU A 324 19.83 -2.39 -30.76
C LEU A 324 20.96 -1.85 -29.86
N LEU A 325 20.96 -2.25 -28.58
CA LEU A 325 21.88 -1.73 -27.56
C LEU A 325 23.28 -2.34 -27.69
N THR A 326 23.43 -3.58 -28.19
CA THR A 326 24.73 -4.25 -28.35
C THR A 326 25.34 -4.17 -29.76
N ALA A 327 24.63 -3.63 -30.76
CA ALA A 327 25.16 -3.43 -32.12
C ALA A 327 26.23 -2.30 -32.24
N GLY A 328 26.70 -1.77 -31.11
CA GLY A 328 27.69 -0.70 -31.01
C GLY A 328 29.15 -1.16 -31.15
N GLY A 329 29.51 -1.70 -32.31
CA GLY A 329 30.91 -1.66 -32.74
C GLY A 329 31.35 -0.22 -33.07
N PRO A 330 32.65 0.10 -33.12
CA PRO A 330 33.12 1.43 -33.49
C PRO A 330 32.63 1.81 -34.88
N ARG A 331 31.88 2.92 -34.97
CA ARG A 331 31.39 3.50 -36.23
C ARG A 331 32.14 4.79 -36.51
N GLU A 332 32.56 4.97 -37.76
CA GLU A 332 33.42 6.08 -38.19
C GLU A 332 32.62 7.38 -38.47
N GLU A 333 31.29 7.32 -38.47
CA GLU A 333 30.40 8.47 -38.60
C GLU A 333 29.79 8.87 -37.25
N ALA A 334 29.49 10.16 -37.09
CA ALA A 334 29.33 10.86 -35.80
C ALA A 334 28.47 10.10 -34.76
N PRO A 335 28.96 9.95 -33.50
CA PRO A 335 28.37 9.05 -32.52
C PRO A 335 27.03 9.55 -32.00
N ARG A 336 25.94 9.03 -32.58
CA ARG A 336 24.59 9.13 -32.00
C ARG A 336 24.37 7.99 -31.03
N THR A 337 24.17 8.33 -29.76
CA THR A 337 23.82 7.40 -28.67
C THR A 337 22.59 6.56 -29.07
N PRO A 338 22.71 5.22 -29.24
CA PRO A 338 21.57 4.37 -29.54
C PRO A 338 20.59 4.36 -28.36
N PHE A 339 19.31 4.56 -28.63
CA PHE A 339 18.27 4.46 -27.61
C PHE A 339 16.95 3.90 -28.14
N ALA A 340 16.16 3.35 -27.22
CA ALA A 340 14.79 2.91 -27.48
C ALA A 340 13.80 3.60 -26.54
N VAL A 341 12.64 3.99 -27.07
CA VAL A 341 11.49 4.48 -26.29
C VAL A 341 10.49 3.34 -26.12
N LEU A 342 10.27 2.91 -24.89
CA LEU A 342 9.19 2.00 -24.51
C LEU A 342 7.95 2.84 -24.18
N SER A 343 6.90 2.74 -24.98
CA SER A 343 5.65 3.51 -24.82
C SER A 343 4.45 2.60 -24.55
N GLY A 344 3.27 3.17 -24.27
CA GLY A 344 2.02 2.42 -24.03
C GLY A 344 1.42 2.59 -22.63
N ALA A 345 0.43 1.76 -22.30
CA ALA A 345 -0.48 1.94 -21.17
C ALA A 345 0.19 1.98 -19.76
N PRO A 346 -0.47 2.59 -18.75
CA PRO A 346 -0.02 2.53 -17.35
C PRO A 346 -0.06 1.10 -16.78
N GLY A 347 1.07 0.59 -16.29
CA GLY A 347 1.20 -0.76 -15.73
C GLY A 347 1.46 -1.88 -16.76
N ILE A 348 1.62 -1.55 -18.05
CA ILE A 348 1.83 -2.52 -19.16
C ILE A 348 3.21 -3.22 -19.17
N GLY A 349 4.06 -2.92 -18.17
CA GLY A 349 5.36 -3.56 -17.97
C GLY A 349 6.59 -2.81 -18.52
N LYS A 350 6.47 -1.56 -18.99
CA LYS A 350 7.60 -0.79 -19.58
C LYS A 350 8.87 -0.79 -18.73
N THR A 351 8.78 -0.34 -17.48
CA THR A 351 9.90 -0.32 -16.52
C THR A 351 10.46 -1.72 -16.27
N ALA A 352 9.60 -2.74 -16.21
CA ALA A 352 10.05 -4.13 -16.04
C ALA A 352 10.84 -4.64 -17.26
N LEU A 353 10.39 -4.34 -18.49
CA LEU A 353 11.13 -4.66 -19.72
C LEU A 353 12.46 -3.89 -19.78
N ALA A 354 12.46 -2.59 -19.44
CA ALA A 354 13.67 -1.77 -19.41
C ALA A 354 14.72 -2.31 -18.43
N LEU A 355 14.33 -2.62 -17.19
CA LEU A 355 15.21 -3.18 -16.17
C LEU A 355 15.70 -4.59 -16.54
N HIS A 356 14.83 -5.42 -17.13
CA HIS A 356 15.20 -6.77 -17.57
C HIS A 356 16.24 -6.73 -18.71
N VAL A 357 16.00 -5.93 -19.76
CA VAL A 357 16.96 -5.75 -20.86
C VAL A 357 18.25 -5.11 -20.35
N ALA A 358 18.18 -4.08 -19.51
CA ALA A 358 19.36 -3.43 -18.95
C ALA A 358 20.23 -4.39 -18.13
N HIS A 359 19.61 -5.30 -17.39
CA HIS A 359 20.33 -6.37 -16.70
C HIS A 359 21.03 -7.32 -17.68
N LEU A 360 20.33 -7.79 -18.73
CA LEU A 360 20.89 -8.67 -19.76
C LEU A 360 22.07 -8.05 -20.52
N VAL A 361 21.99 -6.77 -20.90
CA VAL A 361 23.05 -6.11 -21.69
C VAL A 361 24.17 -5.52 -20.83
N SER A 362 24.03 -5.45 -19.51
CA SER A 362 24.92 -4.74 -18.57
C SER A 362 26.42 -5.00 -18.79
N GLY A 363 26.81 -6.24 -19.12
CA GLY A 363 28.21 -6.61 -19.42
C GLY A 363 28.83 -5.93 -20.65
N HIS A 364 28.03 -5.31 -21.52
CA HIS A 364 28.51 -4.51 -22.67
C HIS A 364 28.83 -3.06 -22.31
N PHE A 365 28.48 -2.62 -21.10
CA PHE A 365 28.60 -1.24 -20.64
C PHE A 365 29.58 -1.14 -19.48
N PRO A 366 30.91 -1.08 -19.73
CA PRO A 366 31.93 -1.00 -18.68
C PRO A 366 31.86 0.29 -17.86
N GLY A 367 31.20 1.34 -18.38
CA GLY A 367 30.84 2.53 -17.61
C GLY A 367 29.84 2.23 -16.49
N GLY A 368 29.15 1.10 -16.57
CA GLY A 368 28.08 0.65 -15.71
C GLY A 368 26.70 0.96 -16.28
N SER A 369 25.68 0.89 -15.43
CA SER A 369 24.30 1.13 -15.86
C SER A 369 23.52 1.81 -14.73
N VAL A 370 22.73 2.84 -15.04
CA VAL A 370 22.07 3.70 -14.04
C VAL A 370 20.59 3.87 -14.34
N LEU A 371 19.74 3.64 -13.34
CA LEU A 371 18.32 3.98 -13.35
C LEU A 371 18.13 5.43 -12.88
N VAL A 372 17.44 6.25 -13.66
CA VAL A 372 17.13 7.65 -13.36
C VAL A 372 15.61 7.88 -13.53
N PRO A 373 14.85 8.00 -12.43
CA PRO A 373 13.45 8.41 -12.50
C PRO A 373 13.34 9.86 -12.98
N LEU A 374 12.51 10.10 -13.99
CA LEU A 374 12.23 11.43 -14.56
C LEU A 374 10.85 11.99 -14.17
N THR A 375 10.17 11.37 -13.21
CA THR A 375 9.08 11.98 -12.42
C THR A 375 9.36 11.89 -10.92
N ARG A 376 8.85 12.86 -10.17
CA ARG A 376 8.85 12.85 -8.70
C ARG A 376 7.72 11.97 -8.13
N PRO A 377 7.72 11.67 -6.82
CA PRO A 377 6.67 10.86 -6.18
C PRO A 377 5.25 11.46 -6.27
N ASP A 378 5.11 12.77 -6.49
CA ASP A 378 3.83 13.46 -6.77
C ASP A 378 3.38 13.34 -8.24
N GLY A 379 4.17 12.65 -9.07
CA GLY A 379 3.95 12.51 -10.51
C GLY A 379 4.40 13.69 -11.37
N SER A 380 4.97 14.75 -10.79
CA SER A 380 5.46 15.92 -11.53
C SER A 380 6.73 15.59 -12.35
N PRO A 381 6.92 16.21 -13.53
CA PRO A 381 8.14 16.04 -14.31
C PRO A 381 9.38 16.55 -13.57
N ARG A 382 10.46 15.77 -13.64
CA ARG A 382 11.78 16.13 -13.10
C ARG A 382 12.58 16.95 -14.13
N PRO A 383 13.18 18.10 -13.77
CA PRO A 383 14.05 18.87 -14.66
C PRO A 383 15.24 18.05 -15.17
N ALA A 384 15.65 18.31 -16.41
CA ALA A 384 16.77 17.61 -17.04
C ALA A 384 18.10 17.85 -16.30
N GLU A 385 18.29 19.03 -15.71
CA GLU A 385 19.48 19.41 -14.94
C GLU A 385 19.61 18.56 -13.66
N GLU A 386 18.51 18.41 -12.91
CA GLU A 386 18.44 17.62 -11.67
C GLU A 386 18.78 16.13 -11.94
N ALA A 387 18.30 15.61 -13.07
CA ALA A 387 18.62 14.28 -13.56
C ALA A 387 20.06 14.16 -14.07
N ALA A 388 20.59 15.18 -14.75
CA ALA A 388 21.99 15.20 -15.21
C ALA A 388 22.97 15.23 -14.03
N ASP A 389 22.66 15.93 -12.94
CA ASP A 389 23.43 15.85 -11.70
C ASP A 389 23.36 14.48 -11.03
N GLU A 390 22.28 13.72 -11.21
CA GLU A 390 22.20 12.33 -10.76
C GLU A 390 23.10 11.40 -11.56
N VAL A 391 23.07 11.52 -12.89
CA VAL A 391 23.99 10.80 -13.78
C VAL A 391 25.44 11.15 -13.45
N ARG A 392 25.78 12.45 -13.27
CA ARG A 392 27.13 12.88 -12.85
C ARG A 392 27.56 12.33 -11.49
N ARG A 393 26.65 12.19 -10.52
CA ARG A 393 26.92 11.62 -9.20
C ARG A 393 27.09 10.09 -9.23
N ALA A 394 26.32 9.40 -10.06
CA ALA A 394 26.40 7.94 -10.21
C ALA A 394 27.59 7.50 -11.11
N LEU A 395 27.94 8.32 -12.10
CA LEU A 395 29.03 8.10 -13.06
C LEU A 395 30.05 9.26 -12.99
N PRO A 396 30.80 9.39 -11.89
CA PRO A 396 31.77 10.46 -11.74
C PRO A 396 32.91 10.31 -12.76
N ALA A 397 33.13 11.35 -13.56
CA ALA A 397 34.27 11.42 -14.47
C ALA A 397 35.58 11.50 -13.68
N VAL A 398 36.48 10.54 -13.91
CA VAL A 398 37.79 10.48 -13.25
C VAL A 398 38.88 10.87 -14.26
N PRO A 399 39.66 11.93 -14.01
CA PRO A 399 40.71 12.36 -14.92
C PRO A 399 41.71 11.23 -15.24
N GLY A 400 41.89 10.94 -16.53
CA GLY A 400 42.80 9.89 -17.01
C GLY A 400 42.26 8.45 -16.95
N ALA A 401 41.04 8.23 -16.45
CA ALA A 401 40.39 6.91 -16.43
C ALA A 401 39.13 6.92 -17.31
N ASP A 402 39.26 6.46 -18.56
CA ASP A 402 38.10 6.16 -19.39
C ASP A 402 37.39 4.91 -18.82
N ARG A 403 36.15 5.10 -18.35
CA ARG A 403 35.30 3.98 -17.91
C ARG A 403 34.63 3.27 -19.10
N GLY A 404 34.69 3.84 -20.30
CA GLY A 404 33.94 3.38 -21.47
C GLY A 404 32.43 3.68 -21.37
N PRO A 405 31.62 3.15 -22.31
CA PRO A 405 30.21 3.46 -22.42
C PRO A 405 29.39 2.97 -21.21
N ALA A 406 28.47 3.80 -20.74
CA ALA A 406 27.46 3.47 -19.73
C ALA A 406 26.04 3.40 -20.35
N LEU A 407 25.15 2.64 -19.72
CA LEU A 407 23.73 2.53 -20.08
C LEU A 407 22.86 3.37 -19.14
N LEU A 408 22.01 4.25 -19.70
CA LEU A 408 21.01 4.99 -18.92
C LEU A 408 19.62 4.39 -19.08
N VAL A 409 18.94 4.09 -17.97
CA VAL A 409 17.52 3.74 -17.94
C VAL A 409 16.74 4.94 -17.40
N LEU A 410 16.02 5.64 -18.28
CA LEU A 410 15.29 6.87 -17.98
C LEU A 410 13.80 6.56 -17.83
N ASP A 411 13.26 6.61 -16.62
CA ASP A 411 11.94 6.02 -16.29
C ASP A 411 10.83 7.06 -16.06
N ASP A 412 9.62 6.73 -16.54
CA ASP A 412 8.38 7.54 -16.55
C ASP A 412 8.54 8.95 -17.15
N VAL A 413 9.28 9.06 -18.26
CA VAL A 413 9.52 10.31 -18.99
C VAL A 413 8.22 10.93 -19.48
N VAL A 414 8.05 12.24 -19.27
CA VAL A 414 6.87 13.02 -19.67
C VAL A 414 7.14 13.90 -20.89
N HIS A 415 8.34 14.48 -21.04
CA HIS A 415 8.69 15.35 -22.15
C HIS A 415 10.05 15.01 -22.79
N PRO A 416 10.21 15.06 -24.12
CA PRO A 416 11.48 14.84 -24.83
C PRO A 416 12.68 15.59 -24.24
N ASP A 417 12.47 16.83 -23.78
CA ASP A 417 13.55 17.72 -23.33
C ASP A 417 14.16 17.29 -21.99
N GLN A 418 13.49 16.41 -21.24
CA GLN A 418 14.08 15.75 -20.07
C GLN A 418 15.21 14.78 -20.47
N VAL A 419 15.19 14.29 -21.72
CA VAL A 419 16.07 13.23 -22.23
C VAL A 419 17.21 13.78 -23.10
N ARG A 420 16.97 14.83 -23.91
CA ARG A 420 17.98 15.38 -24.84
C ARG A 420 19.35 15.63 -24.18
N PRO A 421 19.46 16.28 -23.01
CA PRO A 421 20.76 16.57 -22.39
C PRO A 421 21.45 15.32 -21.81
N LEU A 422 20.70 14.25 -21.56
CA LEU A 422 21.20 12.99 -21.01
C LEU A 422 21.73 12.07 -22.11
N LEU A 423 21.18 12.12 -23.32
CA LEU A 423 21.71 11.42 -24.50
C LEU A 423 23.05 12.03 -24.98
N THR A 424 23.25 13.33 -24.79
CA THR A 424 24.49 14.05 -25.14
C THR A 424 25.53 14.08 -24.03
N ALA A 425 25.23 13.51 -22.85
CA ALA A 425 26.17 13.45 -21.73
C ALA A 425 27.39 12.57 -22.08
N HIS A 426 28.59 13.04 -21.73
CA HIS A 426 29.80 12.25 -21.91
C HIS A 426 29.72 10.93 -21.12
N ALA A 427 30.23 9.85 -21.72
CA ALA A 427 30.06 8.44 -21.31
C ALA A 427 28.63 7.84 -21.46
N CYS A 428 27.63 8.57 -21.96
CA CYS A 428 26.35 7.96 -22.35
C CYS A 428 26.54 7.11 -23.62
N GLY A 429 26.58 5.78 -23.44
CA GLY A 429 26.83 4.82 -24.51
C GLY A 429 25.56 4.26 -25.16
N ALA A 430 24.49 4.13 -24.38
CA ALA A 430 23.15 3.81 -24.86
C ALA A 430 22.10 4.23 -23.83
N ALA A 431 20.82 4.26 -24.24
CA ALA A 431 19.71 4.49 -23.30
C ALA A 431 18.45 3.66 -23.56
N ILE A 432 17.71 3.33 -22.49
CA ILE A 432 16.33 2.85 -22.55
C ILE A 432 15.45 3.90 -21.88
N VAL A 433 14.48 4.42 -22.62
CA VAL A 433 13.57 5.48 -22.18
C VAL A 433 12.20 4.85 -21.98
N THR A 434 11.58 4.96 -20.80
CA THR A 434 10.18 4.56 -20.60
C THR A 434 9.29 5.80 -20.54
N SER A 435 8.16 5.76 -21.24
CA SER A 435 7.18 6.84 -21.25
C SER A 435 5.77 6.29 -21.43
N ARG A 436 4.74 7.12 -21.23
CA ARG A 436 3.42 6.83 -21.81
C ARG A 436 3.44 7.05 -23.33
N MET A 437 4.07 8.15 -23.75
CA MET A 437 4.07 8.68 -25.12
C MET A 437 5.14 8.04 -26.02
N GLY A 438 4.92 8.12 -27.34
CA GLY A 438 5.92 7.70 -28.33
C GLY A 438 7.15 8.60 -28.40
N LEU A 439 7.09 9.81 -27.79
CA LEU A 439 8.14 10.83 -27.79
C LEU A 439 8.66 11.15 -29.21
N ALA A 440 7.76 11.24 -30.20
CA ALA A 440 8.12 11.38 -31.62
C ALA A 440 9.11 12.52 -31.91
N ALA A 441 8.99 13.67 -31.22
CA ALA A 441 9.90 14.81 -31.35
C ALA A 441 11.33 14.57 -30.78
N LEU A 442 11.52 13.57 -29.92
CA LEU A 442 12.84 13.06 -29.54
C LEU A 442 13.41 12.22 -30.69
N VAL A 443 12.64 11.26 -31.17
CA VAL A 443 13.05 10.27 -32.18
C VAL A 443 13.38 10.92 -33.52
N ALA A 444 12.53 11.84 -33.99
CA ALA A 444 12.75 12.59 -35.23
C ALA A 444 14.01 13.48 -35.21
N THR A 445 14.56 13.79 -34.03
CA THR A 445 15.76 14.66 -33.91
C THR A 445 17.02 13.90 -33.51
N HIS A 446 16.91 12.83 -32.72
CA HIS A 446 18.05 12.09 -32.17
C HIS A 446 18.22 10.68 -32.80
N GLY A 447 17.19 10.13 -33.46
CA GLY A 447 17.15 8.75 -33.95
C GLY A 447 16.53 7.79 -32.90
N GLY A 448 17.02 6.55 -32.85
CA GLY A 448 16.47 5.52 -31.95
C GLY A 448 15.20 4.83 -32.48
N THR A 449 14.63 3.94 -31.67
CA THR A 449 13.41 3.18 -32.01
C THR A 449 12.27 3.45 -31.01
N VAL A 450 11.02 3.18 -31.42
CA VAL A 450 9.84 3.21 -30.54
C VAL A 450 9.23 1.81 -30.47
N HIS A 451 9.03 1.31 -29.26
CA HIS A 451 8.38 0.04 -28.97
C HIS A 451 7.10 0.32 -28.17
N ARG A 452 5.97 0.41 -28.86
CA ARG A 452 4.65 0.61 -28.24
C ARG A 452 4.16 -0.71 -27.67
N LEU A 453 4.21 -0.86 -26.34
CA LEU A 453 3.81 -2.08 -25.65
C LEU A 453 2.29 -2.12 -25.48
N GLY A 454 1.63 -3.08 -26.12
CA GLY A 454 0.24 -3.47 -25.84
C GLY A 454 0.13 -4.49 -24.72
N ALA A 455 -1.06 -5.05 -24.50
CA ALA A 455 -1.26 -6.20 -23.61
C ALA A 455 -0.42 -7.42 -24.04
N LEU A 456 -0.28 -8.42 -23.17
CA LEU A 456 0.33 -9.69 -23.57
C LEU A 456 -0.61 -10.44 -24.51
N ASP A 457 -0.08 -11.31 -25.36
CA ASP A 457 -0.91 -12.30 -26.04
C ASP A 457 -1.39 -13.40 -25.04
N PRO A 458 -2.33 -14.27 -25.44
CA PRO A 458 -2.85 -15.33 -24.56
C PRO A 458 -1.78 -16.33 -24.08
N GLU A 459 -0.77 -16.64 -24.90
CA GLU A 459 0.28 -17.62 -24.58
C GLU A 459 1.26 -17.04 -23.56
N GLN A 460 1.73 -15.79 -23.78
CA GLN A 460 2.52 -15.03 -22.82
C GLN A 460 1.77 -14.80 -21.50
N SER A 461 0.45 -14.58 -21.56
CA SER A 461 -0.39 -14.45 -20.36
C SER A 461 -0.46 -15.75 -19.56
N GLN A 462 -0.66 -16.88 -20.24
CA GLN A 462 -0.65 -18.20 -19.62
C GLN A 462 0.74 -18.56 -19.09
N ALA A 463 1.82 -18.19 -19.80
CA ALA A 463 3.19 -18.38 -19.34
C ALA A 463 3.48 -17.59 -18.05
N LEU A 464 3.04 -16.32 -17.96
CA LEU A 464 3.17 -15.50 -16.75
C LEU A 464 2.41 -16.13 -15.57
N LEU A 465 1.16 -16.53 -15.78
CA LEU A 465 0.37 -17.23 -14.74
C LEU A 465 1.04 -18.56 -14.33
N THR A 466 1.62 -19.30 -15.28
CA THR A 466 2.36 -20.55 -15.03
C THR A 466 3.64 -20.33 -14.23
N ALA A 467 4.39 -19.26 -14.54
CA ALA A 467 5.64 -18.92 -13.88
C ALA A 467 5.42 -18.41 -12.44
N VAL A 468 4.32 -17.70 -12.17
CA VAL A 468 4.03 -17.15 -10.84
C VAL A 468 3.18 -18.09 -9.98
N VAL A 469 2.09 -18.68 -10.50
CA VAL A 469 1.16 -19.53 -9.72
C VAL A 469 1.65 -20.98 -9.61
N GLY A 470 2.54 -21.42 -10.51
CA GLY A 470 3.11 -22.76 -10.57
C GLY A 470 2.41 -23.68 -11.57
N ARG A 471 3.22 -24.45 -12.31
CA ARG A 471 2.77 -25.29 -13.45
C ARG A 471 1.68 -26.30 -13.07
N GLU A 472 1.81 -26.97 -11.92
CA GLU A 472 0.86 -27.99 -11.47
C GLU A 472 -0.56 -27.42 -11.29
N ARG A 473 -0.68 -26.22 -10.73
CA ARG A 473 -1.97 -25.58 -10.45
C ARG A 473 -2.64 -25.03 -11.72
N ILE A 474 -1.85 -24.54 -12.68
CA ILE A 474 -2.38 -24.20 -14.01
C ILE A 474 -2.81 -25.47 -14.77
N ALA A 475 -2.03 -26.55 -14.68
CA ALA A 475 -2.34 -27.83 -15.34
C ALA A 475 -3.55 -28.56 -14.71
N ALA A 476 -3.91 -28.26 -13.46
CA ALA A 476 -5.11 -28.76 -12.80
C ALA A 476 -6.41 -28.04 -13.26
N GLU A 477 -6.31 -26.78 -13.71
CA GLU A 477 -7.45 -25.97 -14.18
C GLU A 477 -7.15 -25.28 -15.54
N PRO A 478 -6.76 -26.02 -16.59
CA PRO A 478 -6.28 -25.40 -17.84
C PRO A 478 -7.37 -24.57 -18.54
N ALA A 479 -8.64 -24.98 -18.42
CA ALA A 479 -9.79 -24.26 -18.95
C ALA A 479 -10.10 -22.94 -18.21
N ALA A 480 -9.56 -22.71 -16.99
CA ALA A 480 -9.78 -21.50 -16.21
C ALA A 480 -8.66 -20.46 -16.38
N ALA A 481 -7.47 -20.87 -16.83
CA ALA A 481 -6.32 -19.98 -16.99
C ALA A 481 -6.53 -18.89 -18.06
N LEU A 482 -7.15 -19.24 -19.20
CA LEU A 482 -7.47 -18.28 -20.25
C LEU A 482 -8.59 -17.30 -19.84
N PRO A 483 -9.76 -17.74 -19.31
CA PRO A 483 -10.75 -16.83 -18.73
C PRO A 483 -10.20 -15.88 -17.67
N LEU A 484 -9.29 -16.35 -16.80
CA LEU A 484 -8.61 -15.49 -15.83
C LEU A 484 -7.76 -14.42 -16.53
N ALA A 485 -6.96 -14.81 -17.53
CA ALA A 485 -6.13 -13.89 -18.28
C ALA A 485 -6.96 -12.82 -19.02
N THR A 486 -8.08 -13.22 -19.63
CA THR A 486 -9.02 -12.32 -20.30
C THR A 486 -9.76 -11.40 -19.31
N ALA A 487 -10.14 -11.89 -18.12
CA ALA A 487 -10.70 -11.06 -17.05
C ALA A 487 -9.68 -10.03 -16.50
N CYS A 488 -8.38 -10.34 -16.58
CA CYS A 488 -7.28 -9.40 -16.35
C CYS A 488 -6.93 -8.53 -17.58
N GLY A 489 -7.68 -8.60 -18.68
CA GLY A 489 -7.40 -7.89 -19.94
C GLY A 489 -6.01 -8.17 -20.51
N HIS A 490 -5.45 -9.35 -20.24
CA HIS A 490 -4.07 -9.75 -20.57
C HIS A 490 -2.98 -8.76 -20.10
N HIS A 491 -3.31 -7.95 -19.08
CA HIS A 491 -2.48 -6.85 -18.61
C HIS A 491 -1.46 -7.31 -17.54
N PRO A 492 -0.13 -7.14 -17.73
CA PRO A 492 0.89 -7.72 -16.83
C PRO A 492 0.69 -7.43 -15.33
N LEU A 493 0.36 -6.19 -14.97
CA LEU A 493 0.10 -5.81 -13.58
C LEU A 493 -1.13 -6.54 -13.00
N ALA A 494 -2.20 -6.67 -13.78
CA ALA A 494 -3.41 -7.36 -13.37
C ALA A 494 -3.16 -8.86 -13.17
N LEU A 495 -2.45 -9.49 -14.11
CA LEU A 495 -2.06 -10.89 -14.05
C LEU A 495 -1.18 -11.19 -12.82
N ARG A 496 -0.22 -10.32 -12.48
CA ARG A 496 0.62 -10.49 -11.27
C ARG A 496 -0.18 -10.30 -9.96
N ILE A 497 -1.13 -9.36 -9.91
CA ILE A 497 -2.01 -9.16 -8.75
C ILE A 497 -2.94 -10.37 -8.55
N ALA A 498 -3.52 -10.89 -9.64
CA ALA A 498 -4.31 -12.13 -9.63
C ALA A 498 -3.48 -13.33 -9.16
N ALA A 499 -2.28 -13.50 -9.71
CA ALA A 499 -1.37 -14.59 -9.33
C ALA A 499 -0.95 -14.52 -7.85
N ALA A 500 -0.63 -13.33 -7.32
CA ALA A 500 -0.31 -13.14 -5.91
C ALA A 500 -1.51 -13.49 -4.98
N ARG A 501 -2.73 -13.11 -5.39
CA ARG A 501 -3.98 -13.46 -4.68
C ARG A 501 -4.31 -14.95 -4.72
N LEU A 502 -3.87 -15.67 -5.76
CA LEU A 502 -3.96 -17.14 -5.84
C LEU A 502 -2.87 -17.81 -4.99
N LEU A 503 -1.62 -17.34 -5.04
CA LEU A 503 -0.51 -17.86 -4.22
C LEU A 503 -0.80 -17.79 -2.72
N THR A 504 -1.26 -16.63 -2.25
CA THR A 504 -1.68 -16.43 -0.85
C THR A 504 -2.93 -17.21 -0.44
N ARG A 505 -3.61 -17.90 -1.39
CA ARG A 505 -4.83 -18.69 -1.15
C ARG A 505 -4.74 -20.05 -1.87
N PRO A 506 -3.92 -21.01 -1.39
CA PRO A 506 -3.67 -22.27 -2.10
C PRO A 506 -4.92 -23.12 -2.41
N ARG A 507 -5.98 -23.01 -1.59
CA ARG A 507 -7.25 -23.74 -1.77
C ARG A 507 -8.25 -23.07 -2.71
N LEU A 508 -8.00 -21.84 -3.17
CA LEU A 508 -8.90 -21.10 -4.05
C LEU A 508 -8.67 -21.54 -5.51
N ARG A 509 -9.72 -22.00 -6.19
CA ARG A 509 -9.63 -22.40 -7.60
C ARG A 509 -9.48 -21.19 -8.52
N LEU A 510 -8.89 -21.39 -9.68
CA LEU A 510 -8.77 -20.35 -10.71
C LEU A 510 -10.15 -19.94 -11.22
N ALA A 511 -11.07 -20.90 -11.44
CA ALA A 511 -12.44 -20.60 -11.82
C ALA A 511 -13.15 -19.71 -10.79
N ASP A 512 -13.14 -20.13 -9.50
CA ASP A 512 -13.77 -19.38 -8.40
C ASP A 512 -13.21 -17.96 -8.26
N TYR A 513 -11.89 -17.78 -8.49
CA TYR A 513 -11.26 -16.47 -8.46
C TYR A 513 -11.61 -15.60 -9.68
N THR A 514 -11.74 -16.19 -10.88
CA THR A 514 -12.18 -15.48 -12.10
C THR A 514 -13.61 -14.98 -11.96
N ASP A 515 -14.54 -15.83 -11.51
CA ASP A 515 -15.92 -15.43 -11.25
C ASP A 515 -15.96 -14.32 -10.19
N TRP A 516 -15.19 -14.46 -9.11
CA TRP A 516 -15.05 -13.42 -8.10
C TRP A 516 -14.46 -12.12 -8.67
N LEU A 517 -13.48 -12.17 -9.57
CA LEU A 517 -12.88 -10.99 -10.20
C LEU A 517 -13.90 -10.25 -11.09
N LEU A 518 -14.65 -10.97 -11.92
CA LEU A 518 -15.61 -10.41 -12.89
C LEU A 518 -16.73 -9.54 -12.27
N HIS A 519 -17.03 -9.71 -10.99
CA HIS A 519 -18.01 -8.89 -10.26
C HIS A 519 -17.59 -7.43 -10.02
N ASP A 520 -16.29 -7.12 -10.00
CA ASP A 520 -15.74 -5.76 -9.97
C ASP A 520 -14.28 -5.82 -10.46
N PRO A 521 -14.05 -5.91 -11.79
CA PRO A 521 -12.73 -6.23 -12.33
C PRO A 521 -11.63 -5.29 -11.87
N VAL A 522 -11.91 -3.99 -11.77
CA VAL A 522 -10.91 -2.99 -11.39
C VAL A 522 -10.77 -2.88 -9.87
N GLY A 523 -11.85 -2.81 -9.10
CA GLY A 523 -11.74 -2.71 -7.63
C GLY A 523 -11.15 -3.96 -6.96
N ARG A 524 -11.19 -5.11 -7.64
CA ARG A 524 -10.65 -6.39 -7.14
C ARG A 524 -9.19 -6.63 -7.52
N LEU A 525 -8.64 -5.86 -8.47
CA LEU A 525 -7.23 -5.88 -8.88
C LEU A 525 -6.37 -4.90 -8.07
N SER A 526 -6.38 -5.06 -6.74
CA SER A 526 -5.44 -4.40 -5.83
C SER A 526 -4.88 -5.41 -4.83
N LEU A 527 -3.59 -5.29 -4.51
CA LEU A 527 -3.06 -5.75 -3.22
C LEU A 527 -3.30 -4.65 -2.17
N ALA A 528 -3.17 -4.98 -0.87
CA ALA A 528 -3.41 -4.05 0.23
C ALA A 528 -2.11 -3.65 0.95
N ASP A 529 -1.14 -4.56 0.89
CA ASP A 529 0.23 -4.52 1.38
C ASP A 529 1.18 -3.66 0.52
N ASP A 530 0.86 -3.44 -0.76
CA ASP A 530 1.61 -2.56 -1.66
C ASP A 530 0.69 -1.73 -2.59
N PRO A 531 0.61 -0.39 -2.42
CA PRO A 531 -0.11 0.51 -3.32
C PRO A 531 0.40 0.48 -4.77
N GLN A 532 1.66 0.13 -5.02
CA GLN A 532 2.19 0.01 -6.39
C GLN A 532 1.58 -1.17 -7.15
N MET A 533 1.14 -2.20 -6.43
CA MET A 533 0.44 -3.40 -6.90
C MET A 533 -1.08 -3.19 -6.89
N SER A 534 -1.53 -2.06 -7.42
CA SER A 534 -2.94 -1.69 -7.52
C SER A 534 -3.27 -1.14 -8.90
N VAL A 535 -4.10 -1.87 -9.67
CA VAL A 535 -4.64 -1.38 -10.95
C VAL A 535 -5.43 -0.08 -10.77
N PRO A 536 -6.44 0.03 -9.87
CA PRO A 536 -7.22 1.26 -9.75
C PRO A 536 -6.33 2.47 -9.46
N HIS A 537 -5.43 2.38 -8.48
CA HIS A 537 -4.51 3.48 -8.15
C HIS A 537 -3.58 3.84 -9.33
N ARG A 538 -3.03 2.86 -10.06
CA ARG A 538 -2.18 3.13 -11.24
C ARG A 538 -2.96 3.77 -12.40
N LEU A 539 -4.27 3.54 -12.49
CA LEU A 539 -5.15 4.20 -13.47
C LEU A 539 -5.59 5.59 -13.00
N ASP A 540 -5.90 5.77 -11.71
CA ASP A 540 -6.15 7.09 -11.09
C ASP A 540 -4.94 8.02 -11.29
N GLU A 541 -3.73 7.55 -10.99
CA GLU A 541 -2.47 8.30 -11.17
C GLU A 541 -2.05 8.48 -12.63
N ALA A 542 -2.65 7.73 -13.55
CA ALA A 542 -2.53 8.02 -14.98
C ALA A 542 -3.51 9.15 -15.37
N LEU A 543 -4.77 9.04 -14.95
CA LEU A 543 -5.86 9.95 -15.31
C LEU A 543 -5.63 11.36 -14.76
N LYS A 544 -5.15 11.49 -13.52
CA LYS A 544 -4.76 12.77 -12.88
C LYS A 544 -3.67 13.53 -13.63
N ARG A 545 -2.82 12.84 -14.42
CA ARG A 545 -1.74 13.47 -15.20
C ARG A 545 -2.17 13.87 -16.63
N LEU A 546 -3.40 13.55 -17.04
CA LEU A 546 -3.97 14.15 -18.24
C LEU A 546 -4.43 15.59 -17.96
N PRO A 547 -4.32 16.51 -18.95
CA PRO A 547 -5.08 17.76 -18.95
C PRO A 547 -6.58 17.46 -18.74
N PRO A 548 -7.32 18.27 -17.94
CA PRO A 548 -8.71 17.95 -17.57
C PRO A 548 -9.65 17.67 -18.76
N ALA A 549 -9.46 18.36 -19.89
CA ALA A 549 -10.24 18.13 -21.11
C ALA A 549 -9.98 16.74 -21.74
N LEU A 550 -8.75 16.21 -21.64
CA LEU A 550 -8.43 14.85 -22.12
C LEU A 550 -8.89 13.78 -21.12
N ALA A 551 -8.87 14.06 -19.81
CA ALA A 551 -9.46 13.18 -18.81
C ALA A 551 -10.97 13.01 -19.02
N GLU A 552 -11.70 14.12 -19.18
CA GLU A 552 -13.14 14.12 -19.50
C GLU A 552 -13.43 13.43 -20.84
N ALA A 553 -12.62 13.70 -21.88
CA ALA A 553 -12.76 13.02 -23.16
C ALA A 553 -12.57 11.50 -23.05
N HIS A 554 -11.57 11.05 -22.28
CA HIS A 554 -11.38 9.62 -22.00
C HIS A 554 -12.61 9.00 -21.32
N LEU A 555 -13.16 9.64 -20.28
CA LEU A 555 -14.34 9.14 -19.56
C LEU A 555 -15.56 9.00 -20.50
N ARG A 556 -15.80 9.98 -21.38
CA ARG A 556 -16.88 9.92 -22.39
C ARG A 556 -16.68 8.82 -23.43
N LEU A 557 -15.47 8.70 -23.99
CA LEU A 557 -15.17 7.66 -24.97
C LEU A 557 -15.27 6.26 -24.36
N ALA A 558 -14.80 6.08 -23.13
CA ALA A 558 -14.85 4.82 -22.39
C ALA A 558 -16.27 4.40 -21.95
N ALA A 559 -17.22 5.35 -21.87
CA ALA A 559 -18.63 5.04 -21.68
C ALA A 559 -19.28 4.36 -22.91
N SER A 560 -18.65 4.44 -24.09
CA SER A 560 -19.17 3.87 -25.34
C SER A 560 -19.18 2.32 -25.34
N PRO A 561 -19.97 1.70 -26.25
CA PRO A 561 -19.95 0.27 -26.52
C PRO A 561 -18.56 -0.28 -26.87
N HIS A 562 -18.45 -1.61 -26.87
CA HIS A 562 -17.16 -2.33 -27.01
C HIS A 562 -16.57 -2.34 -28.43
N ASP A 563 -17.28 -1.85 -29.42
CA ASP A 563 -16.79 -1.68 -30.79
C ASP A 563 -15.51 -0.81 -30.87
N PRO A 564 -14.71 -0.96 -31.94
CA PRO A 564 -13.81 0.09 -32.38
C PRO A 564 -14.56 1.40 -32.66
N LEU A 565 -14.02 2.48 -32.10
CA LEU A 565 -14.38 3.85 -32.39
C LEU A 565 -13.66 4.29 -33.67
N THR A 566 -14.35 5.13 -34.44
CA THR A 566 -13.79 5.92 -35.54
C THR A 566 -13.83 7.40 -35.15
N THR A 567 -13.10 8.27 -35.86
CA THR A 567 -13.13 9.73 -35.64
C THR A 567 -14.55 10.27 -35.52
N ALA A 568 -15.43 9.94 -36.48
CA ALA A 568 -16.84 10.36 -36.47
C ALA A 568 -17.63 9.88 -35.22
N ARG A 569 -17.40 8.64 -34.76
CA ARG A 569 -18.04 8.12 -33.53
C ARG A 569 -17.53 8.83 -32.29
N ALA A 570 -16.22 9.13 -32.23
CA ALA A 570 -15.64 9.91 -31.14
C ALA A 570 -16.13 11.37 -31.15
N ALA A 571 -16.28 11.98 -32.32
CA ALA A 571 -16.73 13.37 -32.47
C ALA A 571 -18.16 13.52 -31.96
N ALA A 572 -19.05 12.59 -32.33
CA ALA A 572 -20.40 12.50 -31.81
C ALA A 572 -20.46 12.23 -30.29
N ALA A 573 -19.55 11.41 -29.74
CA ALA A 573 -19.50 11.11 -28.30
C ALA A 573 -18.91 12.25 -27.45
N LEU A 574 -18.01 13.07 -28.02
CA LEU A 574 -17.42 14.23 -27.33
C LEU A 574 -18.27 15.50 -27.48
N GLY A 575 -19.00 15.65 -28.59
CA GLY A 575 -19.69 16.88 -28.97
C GLY A 575 -18.76 17.90 -29.63
N LEU A 576 -17.77 17.44 -30.40
CA LEU A 576 -16.72 18.26 -31.01
C LEU A 576 -16.68 18.10 -32.54
N PRO A 577 -16.12 19.06 -33.30
CA PRO A 577 -15.77 18.87 -34.71
C PRO A 577 -14.80 17.69 -34.90
N GLU A 578 -14.83 17.05 -36.08
CA GLU A 578 -13.94 15.91 -36.36
C GLU A 578 -12.46 16.29 -36.29
N GLU A 579 -12.04 17.41 -36.91
CA GLU A 579 -10.66 17.95 -36.83
C GLU A 579 -10.16 18.16 -35.38
N THR A 580 -11.04 18.66 -34.50
CA THR A 580 -10.71 18.82 -33.07
C THR A 580 -10.67 17.47 -32.35
N THR A 581 -11.50 16.53 -32.79
CA THR A 581 -11.57 15.17 -32.24
C THR A 581 -10.33 14.36 -32.59
N GLU A 582 -9.79 14.49 -33.81
CA GLU A 582 -8.55 13.83 -34.23
C GLU A 582 -7.40 14.22 -33.30
N GLN A 583 -7.24 15.51 -33.02
CA GLN A 583 -6.22 16.01 -32.07
C GLN A 583 -6.43 15.50 -30.62
N VAL A 584 -7.67 15.21 -30.21
CA VAL A 584 -7.98 14.62 -28.90
C VAL A 584 -7.69 13.12 -28.88
N VAL A 585 -8.06 12.40 -29.94
CA VAL A 585 -7.81 10.96 -30.12
C VAL A 585 -6.32 10.69 -30.23
N GLU A 586 -5.57 11.46 -31.02
CA GLU A 586 -4.11 11.40 -31.14
C GLU A 586 -3.45 11.53 -29.77
N ARG A 587 -3.79 12.57 -28.99
CA ARG A 587 -3.24 12.77 -27.64
C ARG A 587 -3.62 11.68 -26.64
N LEU A 588 -4.77 11.03 -26.79
CA LEU A 588 -5.18 9.89 -25.96
C LEU A 588 -4.51 8.57 -26.39
N LEU A 589 -4.23 8.38 -27.68
CA LEU A 589 -3.41 7.30 -28.21
C LEU A 589 -1.96 7.43 -27.70
N ASP A 590 -1.42 8.64 -27.75
CA ASP A 590 -0.07 8.97 -27.28
C ASP A 590 0.03 8.83 -25.74
N ALA A 591 -0.96 9.28 -24.98
CA ALA A 591 -0.99 9.09 -23.53
C ALA A 591 -1.22 7.63 -23.08
N GLY A 592 -1.50 6.70 -24.01
CA GLY A 592 -1.75 5.28 -23.71
C GLY A 592 -3.13 4.99 -23.11
N PHE A 593 -4.12 5.85 -23.38
CA PHE A 593 -5.52 5.69 -22.97
C PHE A 593 -6.42 5.11 -24.08
N LEU A 594 -5.93 5.15 -25.31
CA LEU A 594 -6.49 4.45 -26.47
C LEU A 594 -5.43 3.54 -27.09
N GLU A 595 -5.89 2.44 -27.67
CA GLU A 595 -5.13 1.54 -28.54
C GLU A 595 -5.66 1.69 -29.98
N GLU A 596 -4.81 1.47 -30.98
CA GLU A 596 -5.16 1.51 -32.40
C GLU A 596 -4.69 0.21 -33.07
N GLY A 597 -5.48 -0.32 -34.00
CA GLY A 597 -5.20 -1.59 -34.66
C GLY A 597 -5.05 -1.46 -36.17
N ARG A 598 -6.10 -0.99 -36.85
CA ARG A 598 -6.04 -0.53 -38.25
C ARG A 598 -6.14 1.00 -38.24
N PRO A 599 -5.48 1.71 -39.18
CA PRO A 599 -5.51 3.18 -39.22
C PRO A 599 -6.93 3.74 -39.11
N GLY A 600 -7.15 4.62 -38.14
CA GLY A 600 -8.46 5.26 -37.90
C GLY A 600 -9.50 4.39 -37.15
N ALA A 601 -9.10 3.22 -36.63
CA ALA A 601 -9.94 2.36 -35.79
C ALA A 601 -9.26 2.08 -34.44
N PHE A 602 -9.79 2.71 -33.39
CA PHE A 602 -9.22 2.75 -32.05
C PHE A 602 -10.21 2.28 -30.96
N TRP A 603 -9.71 1.82 -29.82
CA TRP A 603 -10.55 1.37 -28.69
C TRP A 603 -9.91 1.72 -27.35
N THR A 604 -10.74 1.71 -26.29
CA THR A 604 -10.28 1.77 -24.90
C THR A 604 -10.07 0.34 -24.39
N HIS A 605 -8.88 0.04 -23.85
CA HIS A 605 -8.57 -1.22 -23.17
C HIS A 605 -9.57 -1.50 -22.03
N ASP A 606 -9.99 -2.75 -21.83
CA ASP A 606 -11.14 -3.03 -20.96
C ASP A 606 -10.92 -2.71 -19.47
N LEU A 607 -9.68 -2.74 -18.97
CA LEU A 607 -9.39 -2.28 -17.60
C LEU A 607 -9.55 -0.75 -17.49
N LEU A 608 -9.08 0.02 -18.48
CA LEU A 608 -9.33 1.47 -18.56
C LEU A 608 -10.82 1.76 -18.70
N ARG A 609 -11.54 0.97 -19.51
CA ARG A 609 -12.98 1.12 -19.74
C ARG A 609 -13.80 0.83 -18.46
N ALA A 610 -13.47 -0.23 -17.74
CA ALA A 610 -14.07 -0.57 -16.46
C ALA A 610 -13.72 0.46 -15.36
N HIS A 611 -12.51 1.02 -15.38
CA HIS A 611 -12.09 2.09 -14.48
C HIS A 611 -12.86 3.40 -14.73
N ALA A 612 -13.00 3.82 -15.99
CA ALA A 612 -13.80 4.97 -16.36
C ALA A 612 -15.28 4.82 -15.97
N ARG A 613 -15.87 3.63 -16.18
CA ARG A 613 -17.24 3.30 -15.73
C ARG A 613 -17.38 3.34 -14.20
N ARG A 614 -16.32 3.03 -13.44
CA ARG A 614 -16.27 3.18 -11.98
C ARG A 614 -16.16 4.65 -11.56
N ALA A 615 -15.33 5.43 -12.25
CA ALA A 615 -15.09 6.85 -11.98
C ALA A 615 -16.30 7.74 -12.32
N ALA A 616 -17.04 7.43 -13.39
CA ALA A 616 -18.29 8.10 -13.76
C ALA A 616 -19.44 7.89 -12.76
N GLY A 617 -19.29 6.94 -11.83
CA GLY A 617 -20.33 6.53 -10.89
C GLY A 617 -21.48 5.75 -11.54
N PRO A 618 -22.38 5.18 -10.73
CA PRO A 618 -23.55 4.49 -11.26
C PRO A 618 -24.54 5.51 -11.84
N SER A 619 -24.86 5.36 -13.13
CA SER A 619 -26.16 5.80 -13.64
C SER A 619 -27.27 5.17 -12.78
N PRO A 620 -28.43 5.84 -12.55
CA PRO A 620 -29.40 5.45 -11.52
C PRO A 620 -30.22 4.19 -11.88
N GLY A 621 -29.56 3.02 -11.90
CA GLY A 621 -30.12 1.70 -12.14
C GLY A 621 -29.05 0.61 -12.00
N HIS A 622 -29.38 -0.47 -11.29
CA HIS A 622 -28.56 -1.68 -11.10
C HIS A 622 -27.32 -1.55 -10.20
N ALA A 623 -27.56 -1.28 -8.91
CA ALA A 623 -26.69 -1.82 -7.85
C ALA A 623 -26.94 -3.35 -7.70
N PRO A 624 -25.93 -4.17 -7.35
CA PRO A 624 -26.08 -5.62 -7.21
C PRO A 624 -27.01 -6.01 -6.06
N ALA A 625 -27.70 -7.14 -6.20
CA ALA A 625 -28.93 -7.46 -5.46
C ALA A 625 -28.78 -7.73 -3.93
N LEU A 626 -27.56 -7.79 -3.39
CA LEU A 626 -27.31 -8.06 -1.96
C LEU A 626 -27.44 -6.82 -1.04
N LEU A 627 -27.74 -5.64 -1.59
CA LEU A 627 -27.93 -4.39 -0.82
C LEU A 627 -29.22 -3.64 -1.20
N ARG A 628 -30.32 -4.38 -1.46
CA ARG A 628 -31.67 -3.82 -1.50
C ARG A 628 -32.57 -4.49 -0.45
N PRO A 629 -33.39 -3.74 0.30
CA PRO A 629 -34.53 -4.33 1.00
C PRO A 629 -35.54 -4.87 -0.02
N PRO A 630 -36.36 -5.87 0.34
CA PRO A 630 -37.46 -6.32 -0.51
C PRO A 630 -38.43 -5.16 -0.78
N ARG A 631 -39.07 -5.19 -1.96
CA ARG A 631 -40.24 -4.36 -2.25
C ARG A 631 -41.50 -5.15 -1.92
N ASP A 632 -42.45 -4.50 -1.27
CA ASP A 632 -43.78 -5.07 -1.05
C ASP A 632 -44.46 -5.34 -2.40
N GLY A 633 -44.73 -6.61 -2.71
CA GLY A 633 -45.46 -7.03 -3.91
C GLY A 633 -45.05 -8.38 -4.50
N GLU A 634 -43.76 -8.75 -4.43
CA GLU A 634 -43.25 -9.96 -5.09
C GLU A 634 -43.20 -11.18 -4.14
N PHE A 635 -44.38 -11.74 -3.86
CA PHE A 635 -44.52 -13.12 -3.41
C PHE A 635 -45.35 -13.92 -4.43
N PRO A 636 -44.85 -15.05 -4.97
CA PRO A 636 -45.69 -15.99 -5.70
C PRO A 636 -46.80 -16.51 -4.79
N GLN A 637 -48.05 -16.42 -5.22
CA GLN A 637 -49.14 -17.17 -4.57
C GLN A 637 -48.91 -18.67 -4.83
N LEU A 638 -48.71 -19.44 -3.76
CA LEU A 638 -48.71 -20.89 -3.80
C LEU A 638 -49.80 -21.39 -2.84
N ASP A 639 -50.85 -21.94 -3.44
CA ASP A 639 -51.99 -22.53 -2.75
C ASP A 639 -51.64 -23.85 -2.05
N GLY A 640 -52.20 -24.03 -0.85
CA GLY A 640 -52.31 -25.33 -0.19
C GLY A 640 -51.01 -25.93 0.38
N THR A 641 -51.04 -26.73 1.45
CA THR A 641 -52.17 -27.37 2.15
C THR A 641 -51.82 -27.61 3.63
N ARG A 642 -52.82 -27.93 4.46
CA ARG A 642 -52.63 -28.35 5.87
C ARG A 642 -52.14 -29.81 5.93
N PRO A 643 -51.31 -30.14 6.93
CA PRO A 643 -51.76 -31.02 8.01
C PRO A 643 -51.80 -30.26 9.35
N ALA A 644 -52.86 -30.33 10.17
CA ALA A 644 -53.48 -31.51 10.82
C ALA A 644 -52.64 -31.99 12.02
N ALA A 645 -53.21 -31.90 13.22
CA ALA A 645 -52.50 -31.92 14.50
C ALA A 645 -52.38 -33.31 15.15
N LEU A 646 -51.30 -33.47 15.94
CA LEU A 646 -51.14 -34.41 17.05
C LEU A 646 -50.23 -33.72 18.09
N ARG A 647 -50.64 -33.40 19.32
CA ARG A 647 -51.95 -33.48 19.97
C ARG A 647 -52.28 -32.14 20.63
#